data_AF-A0A960S7P3-F1
#
_entry.id   AF-A0A960S7P3-F1
#
_cell.length_a   1.000
_cell.length_b   1.000
_cell.length_c   1.000
_cell.angle_alpha   90.00
_cell.angle_beta   90.00
_cell.angle_gamma   90.00
#
_symmetry.space_group_name_H-M   'P 1'
#
loop_
_entity.id
_entity.type
_entity.pdbx_description
1 polymer ?
#
loop_
_entity_poly.entity_id
_entity_poly.type
_entity_poly.pdbx_seq_one_letter_code
_entity_poly.pdbx_strand_id
1 'polypeptide(L)'
;MRDDLGNPIQVPNGEYLWDVLEKKDPEKYAQLRWKNSYDMKKLMKMHPLIGKELRPFELHPVDENGCTVCHSGNGRSIQTERAHGPVFDGQYEAEFMGPKPEFLEIDPEHDPLFSKVFNDKPGHELLFQTTPIYVGGLIEANCMQCHTRGEKGDREALKEGIEDEKRAVKEARDLYLAIEKEGFERVRKKLEITDYTLPFEAQQQRESQLWFMTQHGEETLDALKQLLINSLGSDAFLESGELKPQLGGTLNAKMQKLNEDIPSTVDQLTAGYARGKNHFIYQGCYACHRIAGFSRGGVGPELTWSGLSYPWYIKESIVCPQADLKTSTMPNVRLDHEELENLVTYLLAQKGRTEAVSPTAYKIAIQEWEAGKKQPWEEAVTPVEMRDVNYGLTVFATEGCASCHRLKGFTSDVGYKDKGNREWFTGLFPEDMLGSDLVKIVEAHQAEIDQRIVSDVRSGSILEAIEQNHPQLIASFYAPFKFALRAKGEDAEWQERIRRVLMMYVQEYGLGRLIGPRPNWSGIYRSDEWLVEHFRNPSRHVARSIMPLMPFDETKYFALTYMLDVMALKNRDDVRKQFAGEGFNPQKAYSLLCAQCHGEYQQGNGPIAEWIYPIPKNLNKPDFLRNLTPQKAAESIVHGVKGGPMPPWGEVAMDKPMADGKPVLTQDEVNQLVDWIYSTLPGGRVLREQQDVPKWQYSPDDVIRELIQEGVEWERPLSSGFFPRLHAEETFPITDIFDVTENSQTGEPFYRIKKEFYTAKNLAAGQAFFHENCSVCHGGEADGAGPRAEAMEEAKPRMLTNLDWLDTRDDLRLLRSIKYGVAGTSMIAWGDVTTGLQRLQLVMYIRSLSEKAEKRELVMGAIYRAFDAQEVVVQQARVQEWAAVEKVEQEIAAVQQKLNDNPNADLYGELLEKEKELEKAKSFDHWLVALIEEHKKEKELYESLGVIFLTTPLPDRYLQEYVSLITLNEGRYFLKNKHLDGNYSSEEFQPLYSSLLTQIQSEIEQLTHDVKVLGGKLTSSTVDEKRKEQQSRLDSL
;
A
#
# COMPACT_ATOMS: atom_id res chain seq x y z
N MET A 1 -27.19 -24.45 13.46
CA MET A 1 -28.62 -24.82 13.66
C MET A 1 -29.44 -23.53 13.72
N ARG A 2 -30.77 -23.60 13.77
CA ARG A 2 -31.65 -22.43 14.07
C ARG A 2 -32.42 -22.71 15.36
N ASP A 3 -32.71 -21.69 16.15
CA ASP A 3 -33.51 -21.82 17.37
C ASP A 3 -35.02 -21.87 17.06
N ASP A 4 -35.83 -22.05 18.10
CA ASP A 4 -37.27 -22.25 18.02
C ASP A 4 -38.04 -21.00 17.52
N LEU A 5 -37.34 -19.86 17.36
CA LEU A 5 -37.87 -18.63 16.78
C LEU A 5 -37.35 -18.40 15.34
N GLY A 6 -36.57 -19.34 14.80
CA GLY A 6 -36.10 -19.36 13.42
C GLY A 6 -34.79 -18.62 13.18
N ASN A 7 -34.08 -18.17 14.23
CA ASN A 7 -32.82 -17.45 14.07
C ASN A 7 -31.63 -18.42 13.97
N PRO A 8 -30.64 -18.16 13.10
CA PRO A 8 -29.47 -19.01 12.98
C PRO A 8 -28.55 -18.82 14.18
N ILE A 9 -28.23 -19.92 14.85
CA ILE A 9 -27.26 -19.97 15.94
C ILE A 9 -26.03 -20.78 15.52
N GLN A 10 -24.87 -20.21 15.86
CA GLN A 10 -23.56 -20.78 15.62
C GLN A 10 -23.31 -21.88 16.66
N VAL A 11 -22.98 -23.08 16.20
CA VAL A 11 -22.64 -24.20 17.07
C VAL A 11 -21.21 -24.62 16.75
N PRO A 12 -20.28 -24.67 17.73
CA PRO A 12 -18.92 -25.13 17.50
C PRO A 12 -18.90 -26.59 17.06
N ASN A 13 -18.26 -26.86 15.92
CA ASN A 13 -18.31 -28.16 15.24
C ASN A 13 -17.39 -29.23 15.88
N GLY A 14 -16.81 -28.95 17.04
CA GLY A 14 -15.64 -29.67 17.56
C GLY A 14 -15.92 -30.83 18.51
N GLU A 15 -16.94 -30.78 19.36
CA GLU A 15 -16.91 -31.62 20.59
C GLU A 15 -18.02 -32.69 20.68
N TYR A 16 -19.06 -32.66 19.84
CA TYR A 16 -20.21 -33.55 20.07
C TYR A 16 -20.03 -34.98 19.52
N LEU A 17 -19.29 -35.17 18.41
CA LEU A 17 -19.16 -36.51 17.81
C LEU A 17 -18.03 -37.34 18.45
N TRP A 18 -16.94 -36.67 18.81
CA TRP A 18 -15.71 -37.33 19.26
C TRP A 18 -15.77 -37.78 20.72
N ASP A 19 -16.38 -37.00 21.61
CA ASP A 19 -16.62 -37.39 23.01
C ASP A 19 -17.60 -38.57 23.14
N VAL A 20 -18.54 -38.67 22.21
CA VAL A 20 -19.50 -39.79 22.15
C VAL A 20 -18.83 -41.06 21.63
N LEU A 21 -17.87 -40.94 20.70
CA LEU A 21 -17.09 -42.05 20.15
C LEU A 21 -16.00 -42.53 21.11
N GLU A 22 -15.29 -41.63 21.81
CA GLU A 22 -14.30 -41.99 22.84
C GLU A 22 -14.95 -42.74 24.01
N LYS A 23 -16.16 -42.34 24.43
CA LYS A 23 -16.91 -43.03 25.50
C LYS A 23 -17.56 -44.33 25.06
N LYS A 24 -17.92 -44.49 23.78
CA LYS A 24 -18.58 -45.71 23.27
C LYS A 24 -17.59 -46.78 22.79
N ASP A 25 -16.47 -46.38 22.20
CA ASP A 25 -15.51 -47.31 21.60
C ASP A 25 -14.08 -46.71 21.62
N PRO A 26 -13.40 -46.78 22.79
CA PRO A 26 -12.11 -46.12 23.01
C PRO A 26 -10.99 -46.62 22.08
N GLU A 27 -11.05 -47.89 21.65
CA GLU A 27 -10.05 -48.46 20.72
C GLU A 27 -10.24 -47.96 19.29
N LYS A 28 -11.49 -47.85 18.82
CA LYS A 28 -11.79 -47.28 17.50
C LYS A 28 -11.48 -45.78 17.46
N TYR A 29 -11.72 -45.07 18.57
CA TYR A 29 -11.28 -43.70 18.76
C TYR A 29 -9.74 -43.55 18.68
N ALA A 30 -8.98 -44.45 19.32
CA ALA A 30 -7.52 -44.47 19.23
C ALA A 30 -6.99 -44.81 17.82
N GLN A 31 -7.72 -45.61 17.04
CA GLN A 31 -7.37 -45.95 15.65
C GLN A 31 -7.66 -44.82 14.63
N LEU A 32 -8.66 -43.97 14.90
CA LEU A 32 -9.05 -42.88 13.99
C LEU A 32 -8.16 -41.64 14.11
N ARG A 33 -7.42 -41.47 15.22
CA ARG A 33 -6.72 -40.20 15.49
C ARG A 33 -5.42 -39.99 14.70
N TRP A 34 -4.80 -41.01 14.09
CA TRP A 34 -3.77 -40.81 13.05
C TRP A 34 -3.26 -42.12 12.42
N LYS A 35 -3.49 -42.27 11.11
CA LYS A 35 -2.55 -42.74 10.06
C LYS A 35 -3.35 -43.24 8.84
N ASN A 36 -3.55 -42.40 7.84
CA ASN A 36 -3.83 -42.87 6.48
C ASN A 36 -2.77 -42.29 5.54
N SER A 37 -1.79 -43.13 5.19
CA SER A 37 -1.01 -43.00 3.97
C SER A 37 -1.75 -43.77 2.89
N TYR A 38 -2.21 -43.09 1.84
CA TYR A 38 -2.85 -43.77 0.71
C TYR A 38 -1.78 -44.41 -0.18
N ASP A 39 -2.03 -45.64 -0.65
CA ASP A 39 -1.21 -46.26 -1.68
C ASP A 39 -1.52 -45.61 -3.04
N MET A 40 -0.68 -44.63 -3.40
CA MET A 40 -0.80 -43.87 -4.64
C MET A 40 -0.70 -44.75 -5.89
N LYS A 41 -0.03 -45.90 -5.85
CA LYS A 41 -0.01 -46.84 -7.00
C LYS A 41 -1.38 -47.46 -7.25
N LYS A 42 -2.18 -47.69 -6.21
CA LYS A 42 -3.54 -48.22 -6.36
C LYS A 42 -4.51 -47.13 -6.84
N LEU A 43 -4.32 -45.88 -6.40
CA LEU A 43 -5.09 -44.72 -6.86
C LEU A 43 -4.85 -44.42 -8.34
N MET A 44 -3.58 -44.46 -8.78
CA MET A 44 -3.19 -44.28 -10.18
C MET A 44 -3.70 -45.41 -11.09
N LYS A 45 -3.79 -46.65 -10.59
CA LYS A 45 -4.38 -47.79 -11.30
C LYS A 45 -5.90 -47.71 -11.50
N MET A 46 -6.59 -46.81 -10.78
CA MET A 46 -8.04 -46.61 -10.94
C MET A 46 -8.39 -45.65 -12.09
N HIS A 47 -7.38 -45.10 -12.78
CA HIS A 47 -7.54 -44.48 -14.10
C HIS A 47 -7.33 -45.57 -15.16
N PRO A 48 -8.34 -45.88 -16.01
CA PRO A 48 -8.29 -47.10 -16.82
C PRO A 48 -7.14 -47.21 -17.82
N LEU A 49 -6.33 -46.17 -18.07
CA LEU A 49 -5.25 -46.19 -19.06
C LEU A 49 -3.97 -45.42 -18.66
N ILE A 50 -3.75 -45.09 -17.38
CA ILE A 50 -2.50 -44.45 -16.94
C ILE A 50 -1.46 -45.54 -16.63
N GLY A 51 -0.37 -45.55 -17.40
CA GLY A 51 0.80 -46.40 -17.14
C GLY A 51 0.94 -47.67 -17.99
N LYS A 52 0.23 -47.79 -19.13
CA LYS A 52 0.51 -48.82 -20.15
C LYS A 52 0.80 -48.29 -21.56
N GLU A 53 0.79 -46.98 -21.76
CA GLU A 53 0.92 -46.37 -23.09
C GLU A 53 2.11 -45.42 -23.10
N LEU A 54 3.31 -45.98 -23.22
CA LEU A 54 4.51 -45.23 -23.59
C LEU A 54 4.43 -44.92 -25.10
N ARG A 55 3.63 -43.92 -25.47
CA ARG A 55 3.57 -43.40 -26.84
C ARG A 55 4.20 -42.00 -26.89
N PRO A 56 5.54 -41.88 -26.99
CA PRO A 56 6.17 -40.62 -27.40
C PRO A 56 5.61 -40.20 -28.77
N PHE A 57 5.32 -38.91 -28.95
CA PHE A 57 4.86 -38.19 -30.16
C PHE A 57 3.42 -37.63 -30.22
N GLU A 58 2.61 -37.66 -29.14
CA GLU A 58 1.36 -36.88 -29.09
C GLU A 58 1.53 -35.60 -28.25
N LEU A 59 1.86 -34.49 -28.90
CA LEU A 59 1.81 -33.14 -28.33
C LEU A 59 0.50 -32.47 -28.73
N HIS A 60 -0.27 -31.99 -27.74
CA HIS A 60 -1.53 -31.30 -27.96
C HIS A 60 -1.31 -29.78 -27.93
N PRO A 61 -1.73 -29.01 -28.95
CA PRO A 61 -1.68 -27.56 -28.93
C PRO A 61 -2.57 -26.98 -27.81
N VAL A 62 -2.01 -26.07 -27.00
CA VAL A 62 -2.69 -25.46 -25.83
C VAL A 62 -3.91 -24.63 -26.25
N ASP A 63 -3.87 -24.08 -27.46
CA ASP A 63 -4.96 -23.35 -28.10
C ASP A 63 -6.07 -24.26 -28.63
N GLU A 64 -5.89 -25.58 -28.71
CA GLU A 64 -6.91 -26.51 -29.23
C GLU A 64 -7.51 -27.46 -28.18
N ASN A 65 -6.71 -27.85 -27.16
CA ASN A 65 -7.10 -28.87 -26.18
C ASN A 65 -6.86 -28.46 -24.71
N GLY A 66 -6.69 -27.18 -24.44
CA GLY A 66 -6.63 -26.66 -23.07
C GLY A 66 -7.97 -26.86 -22.35
N CYS A 67 -8.10 -27.92 -21.55
CA CYS A 67 -9.30 -28.14 -20.75
C CYS A 67 -9.22 -27.51 -19.34
N THR A 68 -10.32 -26.84 -19.00
CA THR A 68 -11.00 -26.83 -17.69
C THR A 68 -10.34 -26.19 -16.47
N VAL A 69 -9.65 -25.05 -16.62
CA VAL A 69 -9.35 -24.19 -15.45
C VAL A 69 -9.89 -22.76 -15.61
N CYS A 70 -10.07 -22.27 -16.84
CA CYS A 70 -10.37 -20.85 -17.05
C CYS A 70 -11.82 -20.51 -17.43
N HIS A 71 -12.72 -21.48 -17.69
CA HIS A 71 -14.11 -21.21 -18.10
C HIS A 71 -15.17 -22.06 -17.35
N SER A 72 -15.03 -22.23 -16.04
CA SER A 72 -16.02 -22.94 -15.20
C SER A 72 -16.43 -24.34 -15.71
N GLY A 73 -15.57 -25.00 -16.50
CA GLY A 73 -15.75 -26.38 -16.96
C GLY A 73 -16.33 -26.61 -18.36
N ASN A 74 -16.64 -25.60 -19.17
CA ASN A 74 -17.15 -25.81 -20.53
C ASN A 74 -16.27 -25.16 -21.62
N GLY A 75 -15.79 -25.97 -22.56
CA GLY A 75 -15.02 -25.54 -23.73
C GLY A 75 -13.62 -26.18 -23.83
N ARG A 76 -13.16 -26.44 -25.06
CA ARG A 76 -11.92 -27.20 -25.36
C ARG A 76 -10.64 -26.34 -25.45
N SER A 77 -10.73 -25.01 -25.34
CA SER A 77 -9.70 -24.09 -25.84
C SER A 77 -9.75 -22.70 -25.20
N ILE A 78 -8.65 -21.93 -25.33
CA ILE A 78 -8.50 -20.52 -24.95
C ILE A 78 -8.86 -19.50 -26.06
N GLN A 79 -9.18 -19.94 -27.29
CA GLN A 79 -9.64 -19.07 -28.37
C GLN A 79 -11.17 -18.91 -28.35
N THR A 80 -11.66 -17.67 -28.51
CA THR A 80 -13.08 -17.31 -28.31
C THR A 80 -14.06 -18.14 -29.18
N GLU A 81 -13.74 -18.44 -30.43
CA GLU A 81 -14.62 -19.23 -31.32
C GLU A 81 -14.73 -20.71 -30.91
N ARG A 82 -13.66 -21.31 -30.36
CA ARG A 82 -13.63 -22.73 -29.95
C ARG A 82 -14.00 -22.94 -28.47
N ALA A 83 -13.82 -21.91 -27.65
CA ALA A 83 -14.30 -21.87 -26.26
C ALA A 83 -15.84 -21.80 -26.19
N HIS A 84 -16.48 -21.15 -27.16
CA HIS A 84 -17.92 -20.87 -27.17
C HIS A 84 -18.68 -21.59 -28.29
N GLY A 85 -18.45 -22.89 -28.52
CA GLY A 85 -19.27 -23.67 -29.49
C GLY A 85 -20.77 -23.33 -29.40
N PRO A 86 -21.55 -23.45 -30.49
CA PRO A 86 -22.80 -22.69 -30.68
C PRO A 86 -23.73 -22.84 -29.47
N VAL A 87 -23.92 -21.74 -28.74
CA VAL A 87 -24.79 -21.70 -27.56
C VAL A 87 -26.24 -21.43 -28.00
N PHE A 88 -27.20 -21.87 -27.17
CA PHE A 88 -28.66 -21.65 -27.10
C PHE A 88 -29.40 -22.99 -27.33
N ASP A 89 -30.05 -23.63 -26.36
CA ASP A 89 -31.22 -23.12 -25.62
C ASP A 89 -31.67 -24.05 -24.45
N GLY A 90 -30.77 -24.82 -23.83
CA GLY A 90 -31.05 -25.52 -22.56
C GLY A 90 -31.70 -26.90 -22.69
N GLN A 91 -31.65 -27.53 -23.86
CA GLN A 91 -31.84 -28.98 -24.01
C GLN A 91 -30.60 -29.59 -24.66
N TYR A 92 -29.95 -30.54 -23.98
CA TYR A 92 -28.89 -31.35 -24.58
C TYR A 92 -29.53 -32.45 -25.43
N GLU A 93 -29.10 -32.63 -26.67
CA GLU A 93 -29.55 -33.73 -27.53
C GLU A 93 -28.92 -35.07 -27.12
N ALA A 94 -29.69 -36.15 -27.28
CA ALA A 94 -29.36 -37.50 -26.79
C ALA A 94 -28.11 -38.13 -27.44
N GLU A 95 -27.61 -37.56 -28.53
CA GLU A 95 -26.43 -38.00 -29.27
C GLU A 95 -25.10 -37.70 -28.55
N PHE A 96 -25.12 -36.97 -27.43
CA PHE A 96 -23.94 -36.69 -26.59
C PHE A 96 -23.82 -37.55 -25.32
N MET A 97 -24.64 -38.60 -25.15
CA MET A 97 -24.53 -39.55 -24.04
C MET A 97 -23.50 -40.66 -24.34
N GLY A 98 -22.43 -40.73 -23.54
CA GLY A 98 -21.43 -41.81 -23.61
C GLY A 98 -21.88 -43.13 -22.96
N PRO A 99 -21.18 -44.27 -23.20
CA PRO A 99 -21.57 -45.56 -22.65
C PRO A 99 -21.38 -45.66 -21.13
N LYS A 100 -22.29 -46.41 -20.48
CA LYS A 100 -22.40 -46.61 -19.03
C LYS A 100 -21.38 -47.67 -18.55
N PRO A 101 -20.40 -47.34 -17.68
CA PRO A 101 -19.49 -48.35 -17.15
C PRO A 101 -20.14 -49.16 -16.02
N GLU A 102 -19.95 -50.48 -16.02
CA GLU A 102 -20.24 -51.39 -14.89
C GLU A 102 -18.94 -51.87 -14.27
N PHE A 103 -18.80 -51.72 -12.94
CA PHE A 103 -17.64 -52.20 -12.19
C PHE A 103 -17.84 -53.66 -11.80
N LEU A 104 -16.91 -54.55 -12.19
CA LEU A 104 -17.06 -56.00 -12.05
C LEU A 104 -16.46 -56.60 -10.77
N GLU A 105 -15.81 -55.81 -9.90
CA GLU A 105 -15.19 -56.33 -8.67
C GLU A 105 -15.47 -55.39 -7.49
N ILE A 106 -16.23 -55.88 -6.51
CA ILE A 106 -16.59 -55.16 -5.28
C ILE A 106 -15.74 -55.73 -4.13
N ASP A 107 -15.04 -54.87 -3.37
CA ASP A 107 -14.38 -55.23 -2.11
C ASP A 107 -14.91 -54.35 -0.95
N PRO A 108 -16.01 -54.79 -0.31
CA PRO A 108 -16.77 -53.97 0.64
C PRO A 108 -16.00 -53.52 1.89
N GLU A 109 -14.89 -54.19 2.22
CA GLU A 109 -14.07 -53.91 3.41
C GLU A 109 -13.04 -52.78 3.18
N HIS A 110 -12.66 -52.51 1.92
CA HIS A 110 -11.59 -51.56 1.59
C HIS A 110 -12.02 -50.41 0.67
N ASP A 111 -13.27 -50.42 0.22
CA ASP A 111 -13.84 -49.35 -0.61
C ASP A 111 -14.00 -48.03 0.19
N PRO A 112 -13.50 -46.89 -0.34
CA PRO A 112 -13.64 -45.60 0.33
C PRO A 112 -15.11 -45.16 0.40
N LEU A 113 -15.54 -44.53 1.50
CA LEU A 113 -16.94 -44.18 1.75
C LEU A 113 -17.63 -43.38 0.63
N PHE A 114 -16.89 -42.60 -0.17
CA PHE A 114 -17.46 -41.90 -1.31
C PHE A 114 -17.85 -42.84 -2.45
N SER A 115 -17.14 -43.94 -2.70
CA SER A 115 -17.48 -44.89 -3.79
C SER A 115 -18.84 -45.57 -3.56
N LYS A 116 -19.25 -45.72 -2.29
CA LYS A 116 -20.61 -46.18 -1.91
C LYS A 116 -21.69 -45.16 -2.29
N VAL A 117 -21.38 -43.86 -2.26
CA VAL A 117 -22.31 -42.79 -2.68
C VAL A 117 -22.52 -42.78 -4.19
N PHE A 118 -21.50 -43.15 -4.97
CA PHE A 118 -21.59 -43.24 -6.44
C PHE A 118 -22.30 -44.51 -6.91
N ASN A 119 -22.17 -45.62 -6.17
CA ASN A 119 -22.86 -46.87 -6.49
C ASN A 119 -24.36 -46.86 -6.09
N ASP A 120 -24.76 -46.04 -5.10
CA ASP A 120 -26.16 -45.98 -4.61
C ASP A 120 -27.08 -45.01 -5.39
N LYS A 121 -26.58 -44.29 -6.40
CA LYS A 121 -27.41 -43.42 -7.27
C LYS A 121 -27.17 -43.70 -8.76
N PRO A 122 -27.74 -44.79 -9.31
CA PRO A 122 -27.65 -45.08 -10.73
C PRO A 122 -28.50 -44.08 -11.53
N GLY A 123 -27.88 -43.01 -12.05
CA GLY A 123 -28.54 -42.04 -12.94
C GLY A 123 -28.04 -40.59 -12.89
N HIS A 124 -26.99 -40.27 -12.12
CA HIS A 124 -26.40 -38.93 -12.14
C HIS A 124 -25.27 -38.88 -13.19
N GLU A 125 -25.61 -38.45 -14.41
CA GLU A 125 -24.66 -38.23 -15.51
C GLU A 125 -23.85 -36.95 -15.28
N LEU A 126 -22.84 -37.05 -14.41
CA LEU A 126 -21.67 -36.18 -14.53
C LEU A 126 -20.77 -36.80 -15.60
N LEU A 127 -20.57 -36.03 -16.68
CA LEU A 127 -19.70 -36.31 -17.81
C LEU A 127 -18.37 -36.94 -17.38
N PHE A 128 -18.27 -38.27 -17.41
CA PHE A 128 -16.98 -38.92 -17.57
C PHE A 128 -16.58 -38.72 -19.03
N GLN A 129 -15.57 -37.88 -19.26
CA GLN A 129 -14.86 -37.88 -20.54
C GLN A 129 -14.31 -39.30 -20.78
N THR A 130 -14.91 -40.02 -21.72
CA THR A 130 -14.44 -41.35 -22.17
C THR A 130 -13.42 -41.25 -23.31
N THR A 131 -12.86 -40.06 -23.54
CA THR A 131 -11.76 -39.87 -24.50
C THR A 131 -10.49 -39.66 -23.68
N PRO A 132 -9.47 -40.54 -23.80
CA PRO A 132 -8.24 -40.40 -23.00
C PRO A 132 -7.54 -39.09 -23.34
N ILE A 133 -7.33 -38.24 -22.33
CA ILE A 133 -6.46 -37.06 -22.43
C ILE A 133 -5.10 -37.46 -21.88
N TYR A 134 -4.04 -37.31 -22.67
CA TYR A 134 -2.68 -37.59 -22.22
C TYR A 134 -2.23 -36.53 -21.21
N VAL A 135 -1.61 -36.97 -20.12
CA VAL A 135 -1.11 -36.11 -19.03
C VAL A 135 0.42 -36.19 -19.10
N GLY A 136 1.09 -35.12 -19.54
CA GLY A 136 2.56 -35.09 -19.61
C GLY A 136 3.21 -35.12 -18.22
N GLY A 137 4.50 -35.48 -18.15
CA GLY A 137 5.24 -35.65 -16.89
C GLY A 137 5.27 -34.40 -15.98
N LEU A 138 5.17 -33.21 -16.57
CA LEU A 138 5.06 -31.95 -15.82
C LEU A 138 3.66 -31.76 -15.16
N ILE A 139 2.60 -32.27 -15.81
CA ILE A 139 1.24 -32.25 -15.26
C ILE A 139 1.08 -33.38 -14.22
N GLU A 140 1.66 -34.55 -14.45
CA GLU A 140 1.79 -35.60 -13.40
C GLU A 140 2.53 -35.06 -12.16
N ALA A 141 3.60 -34.29 -12.35
CA ALA A 141 4.32 -33.64 -11.25
C ALA A 141 3.47 -32.59 -10.51
N ASN A 142 2.66 -31.80 -11.23
CA ASN A 142 1.72 -30.85 -10.62
C ASN A 142 0.56 -31.56 -9.90
N CYS A 143 0.08 -32.70 -10.40
CA CYS A 143 -0.90 -33.53 -9.70
C CYS A 143 -0.29 -34.17 -8.44
N MET A 144 0.99 -34.57 -8.47
CA MET A 144 1.71 -35.09 -7.31
C MET A 144 1.99 -34.02 -6.25
N GLN A 145 2.31 -32.78 -6.65
CA GLN A 145 2.49 -31.63 -5.72
C GLN A 145 1.31 -31.39 -4.78
N CYS A 146 0.09 -31.77 -5.18
CA CYS A 146 -1.10 -31.64 -4.34
C CYS A 146 -1.45 -32.92 -3.56
N HIS A 147 -0.82 -34.07 -3.84
CA HIS A 147 -1.25 -35.38 -3.33
C HIS A 147 -0.16 -36.26 -2.66
N THR A 148 1.08 -35.81 -2.48
CA THR A 148 2.14 -36.61 -1.80
C THR A 148 2.61 -36.01 -0.47
N ARG A 149 2.82 -36.89 0.54
CA ARG A 149 3.42 -36.59 1.85
C ARG A 149 4.86 -37.13 1.95
N GLY A 150 5.74 -36.82 1.00
CA GLY A 150 7.13 -37.31 1.04
C GLY A 150 8.15 -36.49 0.24
N GLU A 151 9.03 -35.79 0.97
CA GLU A 151 10.06 -34.82 0.52
C GLU A 151 11.08 -35.29 -0.56
N LYS A 152 11.08 -36.56 -0.98
CA LYS A 152 12.02 -37.07 -2.01
C LYS A 152 11.39 -37.33 -3.38
N GLY A 153 10.08 -37.60 -3.45
CA GLY A 153 9.42 -37.97 -4.71
C GLY A 153 9.30 -36.82 -5.70
N ASP A 154 9.00 -35.60 -5.23
CA ASP A 154 8.62 -34.49 -6.11
C ASP A 154 9.78 -33.93 -6.93
N ARG A 155 11.01 -33.91 -6.40
CA ARG A 155 12.19 -33.39 -7.12
C ARG A 155 12.79 -34.38 -8.10
N GLU A 156 12.72 -35.69 -7.81
CA GLU A 156 13.14 -36.74 -8.72
C GLU A 156 12.11 -36.92 -9.84
N ALA A 157 10.81 -36.95 -9.52
CA ALA A 157 9.75 -37.07 -10.52
C ALA A 157 9.65 -35.85 -11.45
N LEU A 158 9.85 -34.62 -10.94
CA LEU A 158 9.92 -33.44 -11.80
C LEU A 158 11.15 -33.46 -12.71
N LYS A 159 12.30 -33.94 -12.20
CA LYS A 159 13.51 -34.13 -13.03
C LYS A 159 13.30 -35.23 -14.07
N GLU A 160 12.72 -36.37 -13.70
CA GLU A 160 12.40 -37.46 -14.61
C GLU A 160 11.39 -37.01 -15.68
N GLY A 161 10.33 -36.28 -15.31
CA GLY A 161 9.36 -35.72 -16.25
C GLY A 161 9.98 -34.73 -17.24
N ILE A 162 10.90 -33.87 -16.79
CA ILE A 162 11.65 -32.95 -17.66
C ILE A 162 12.61 -33.71 -18.59
N GLU A 163 13.29 -34.74 -18.09
CA GLU A 163 14.22 -35.54 -18.90
C GLU A 163 13.47 -36.41 -19.92
N ASP A 164 12.26 -36.88 -19.60
CA ASP A 164 11.42 -37.63 -20.53
C ASP A 164 10.82 -36.73 -21.63
N GLU A 165 10.49 -35.48 -21.31
CA GLU A 165 10.06 -34.50 -22.31
C GLU A 165 11.21 -34.12 -23.26
N LYS A 166 12.42 -33.87 -22.74
CA LYS A 166 13.62 -33.69 -23.56
C LYS A 166 13.91 -34.89 -24.44
N ARG A 167 13.70 -36.11 -23.92
CA ARG A 167 13.87 -37.36 -24.66
C ARG A 167 12.89 -37.42 -25.82
N ALA A 168 11.60 -37.19 -25.58
CA ALA A 168 10.57 -37.22 -26.62
C ALA A 168 10.84 -36.22 -27.77
N VAL A 169 11.24 -34.99 -27.46
CA VAL A 169 11.59 -33.97 -28.48
C VAL A 169 12.82 -34.40 -29.28
N LYS A 170 13.84 -34.96 -28.61
CA LYS A 170 15.05 -35.48 -29.27
C LYS A 170 14.71 -36.64 -30.21
N GLU A 171 13.83 -37.53 -29.79
CA GLU A 171 13.41 -38.68 -30.59
C GLU A 171 12.58 -38.27 -31.81
N ALA A 172 11.76 -37.22 -31.68
CA ALA A 172 10.94 -36.67 -32.77
C ALA A 172 11.83 -36.06 -33.85
N ARG A 173 12.85 -35.30 -33.41
CA ARG A 173 13.89 -34.75 -34.26
C ARG A 173 14.68 -35.85 -34.97
N ASP A 174 15.13 -36.87 -34.23
CA ASP A 174 15.94 -37.95 -34.81
C ASP A 174 15.14 -38.75 -35.84
N LEU A 175 13.85 -38.96 -35.60
CA LEU A 175 12.94 -39.56 -36.58
C LEU A 175 12.73 -38.66 -37.80
N TYR A 176 12.50 -37.37 -37.60
CA TYR A 176 12.35 -36.38 -38.68
C TYR A 176 13.57 -36.40 -39.61
N LEU A 177 14.78 -36.33 -39.03
CA LEU A 177 16.04 -36.34 -39.76
C LEU A 177 16.28 -37.67 -40.49
N ALA A 178 15.88 -38.79 -39.89
CA ALA A 178 15.99 -40.10 -40.53
C ALA A 178 15.08 -40.18 -41.76
N ILE A 179 13.82 -39.73 -41.64
CA ILE A 179 12.83 -39.73 -42.74
C ILE A 179 13.29 -38.80 -43.86
N GLU A 180 13.75 -37.59 -43.53
CA GLU A 180 14.25 -36.61 -44.51
C GLU A 180 15.45 -37.15 -45.30
N LYS A 181 16.37 -37.85 -44.62
CA LYS A 181 17.59 -38.38 -45.23
C LYS A 181 17.37 -39.65 -46.05
N GLU A 182 16.54 -40.57 -45.57
CA GLU A 182 16.47 -41.94 -46.11
C GLU A 182 15.16 -42.26 -46.82
N GLY A 183 14.15 -41.40 -46.67
CA GLY A 183 12.79 -41.59 -47.19
C GLY A 183 11.89 -42.38 -46.24
N PHE A 184 10.63 -41.95 -46.15
CA PHE A 184 9.60 -42.49 -45.25
C PHE A 184 9.52 -44.02 -45.24
N GLU A 185 9.32 -44.66 -46.39
CA GLU A 185 9.15 -46.11 -46.48
C GLU A 185 10.39 -46.90 -46.04
N ARG A 186 11.59 -46.35 -46.26
CA ARG A 186 12.83 -47.02 -45.86
C ARG A 186 13.03 -46.95 -44.35
N VAL A 187 12.70 -45.82 -43.73
CA VAL A 187 12.74 -45.65 -42.28
C VAL A 187 11.66 -46.48 -41.60
N ARG A 188 10.43 -46.43 -42.11
CA ARG A 188 9.29 -47.25 -41.62
C ARG A 188 9.67 -48.72 -41.57
N LYS A 189 10.19 -49.25 -42.69
CA LYS A 189 10.62 -50.64 -42.78
C LYS A 189 11.80 -51.00 -41.87
N LYS A 190 12.69 -50.05 -41.56
CA LYS A 190 13.78 -50.26 -40.58
C LYS A 190 13.24 -50.33 -39.14
N LEU A 191 12.17 -49.60 -38.84
CA LEU A 191 11.50 -49.63 -37.54
C LEU A 191 10.61 -50.88 -37.39
N GLU A 192 10.07 -51.43 -38.48
CA GLU A 192 9.30 -52.69 -38.52
C GLU A 192 10.13 -53.96 -38.22
N ILE A 193 11.46 -53.89 -38.25
CA ILE A 193 12.32 -55.06 -37.94
C ILE A 193 12.35 -55.27 -36.42
N THR A 194 11.67 -56.31 -35.95
CA THR A 194 11.75 -56.80 -34.58
C THR A 194 13.05 -57.59 -34.36
N ASP A 195 14.17 -56.89 -34.22
CA ASP A 195 15.36 -57.47 -33.62
C ASP A 195 15.14 -57.58 -32.10
N TYR A 196 14.66 -58.76 -31.69
CA TYR A 196 14.36 -59.08 -30.29
C TYR A 196 15.60 -59.07 -29.37
N THR A 197 16.82 -58.86 -29.91
CA THR A 197 18.06 -58.72 -29.12
C THR A 197 18.33 -57.29 -28.66
N LEU A 198 17.60 -56.30 -29.16
CA LEU A 198 17.70 -54.91 -28.70
C LEU A 198 17.22 -54.76 -27.24
N PRO A 199 17.78 -53.82 -26.46
CA PRO A 199 17.25 -53.46 -25.16
C PRO A 199 15.77 -53.04 -25.25
N PHE A 200 14.98 -53.37 -24.22
CA PHE A 200 13.54 -53.13 -24.18
C PHE A 200 13.14 -51.68 -24.50
N GLU A 201 13.88 -50.70 -23.98
CA GLU A 201 13.64 -49.27 -24.22
C GLU A 201 13.82 -48.88 -25.70
N ALA A 202 14.81 -49.48 -26.38
CA ALA A 202 15.04 -49.25 -27.80
C ALA A 202 14.00 -49.93 -28.68
N GLN A 203 13.41 -51.04 -28.23
CA GLN A 203 12.28 -51.69 -28.91
C GLN A 203 11.03 -50.81 -28.80
N GLN A 204 10.73 -50.32 -27.60
CA GLN A 204 9.59 -49.46 -27.33
C GLN A 204 9.65 -48.11 -28.06
N GLN A 205 10.84 -47.49 -28.09
CA GLN A 205 11.08 -46.27 -28.86
C GLN A 205 10.78 -46.47 -30.35
N ARG A 206 11.27 -47.58 -30.94
CA ARG A 206 11.03 -47.90 -32.35
C ARG A 206 9.56 -48.18 -32.63
N GLU A 207 8.90 -48.91 -31.74
CA GLU A 207 7.46 -49.19 -31.86
C GLU A 207 6.64 -47.90 -31.83
N SER A 208 7.01 -46.92 -30.99
CA SER A 208 6.31 -45.63 -30.97
C SER A 208 6.60 -44.79 -32.21
N GLN A 209 7.85 -44.72 -32.67
CA GLN A 209 8.23 -44.03 -33.90
C GLN A 209 7.48 -44.65 -35.10
N LEU A 210 7.43 -45.97 -35.17
CA LEU A 210 6.71 -46.69 -36.20
C LEU A 210 5.20 -46.45 -36.13
N TRP A 211 4.64 -46.46 -34.92
CA TRP A 211 3.22 -46.19 -34.70
C TRP A 211 2.86 -44.77 -35.16
N PHE A 212 3.64 -43.77 -34.78
CA PHE A 212 3.44 -42.38 -35.21
C PHE A 212 3.53 -42.23 -36.73
N MET A 213 4.55 -42.84 -37.35
CA MET A 213 4.69 -42.91 -38.81
C MET A 213 3.49 -43.60 -39.48
N THR A 214 2.93 -44.62 -38.84
CA THR A 214 1.79 -45.37 -39.37
C THR A 214 0.50 -44.56 -39.27
N GLN A 215 0.34 -43.75 -38.21
CA GLN A 215 -0.83 -42.87 -38.05
C GLN A 215 -0.87 -41.73 -39.09
N HIS A 216 0.29 -41.14 -39.39
CA HIS A 216 0.37 -39.95 -40.25
C HIS A 216 0.77 -40.28 -41.71
N GLY A 217 1.13 -41.53 -42.01
CA GLY A 217 1.47 -41.97 -43.37
C GLY A 217 2.58 -41.12 -44.00
N GLU A 218 2.49 -40.82 -45.30
CA GLU A 218 3.50 -40.01 -46.01
C GLU A 218 3.59 -38.56 -45.48
N GLU A 219 2.58 -38.06 -44.76
CA GLU A 219 2.56 -36.71 -44.15
C GLU A 219 3.33 -36.64 -42.82
N THR A 220 3.90 -37.76 -42.36
CA THR A 220 4.64 -37.82 -41.09
C THR A 220 5.75 -36.78 -40.98
N LEU A 221 6.43 -36.45 -42.08
CA LEU A 221 7.50 -35.46 -42.07
C LEU A 221 6.97 -34.06 -41.70
N ASP A 222 5.84 -33.65 -42.28
CA ASP A 222 5.20 -32.36 -41.99
C ASP A 222 4.58 -32.33 -40.59
N ALA A 223 4.01 -33.46 -40.13
CA ALA A 223 3.49 -33.60 -38.78
C ALA A 223 4.61 -33.49 -37.72
N LEU A 224 5.75 -34.15 -37.93
CA LEU A 224 6.92 -34.02 -37.06
C LEU A 224 7.50 -32.60 -37.08
N LYS A 225 7.49 -31.94 -38.24
CA LYS A 225 7.93 -30.55 -38.37
C LYS A 225 7.07 -29.62 -37.53
N GLN A 226 5.75 -29.72 -37.64
CA GLN A 226 4.81 -28.93 -36.86
C GLN A 226 4.92 -29.22 -35.36
N LEU A 227 5.09 -30.49 -34.98
CA LEU A 227 5.31 -30.89 -33.60
C LEU A 227 6.57 -30.25 -33.01
N LEU A 228 7.68 -30.23 -33.76
CA LEU A 228 8.92 -29.57 -33.34
C LEU A 228 8.79 -28.05 -33.27
N ILE A 229 8.04 -27.41 -34.18
CA ILE A 229 7.75 -25.97 -34.15
C ILE A 229 6.94 -25.62 -32.90
N ASN A 230 5.90 -26.39 -32.60
CA ASN A 230 5.03 -26.15 -31.45
C ASN A 230 5.76 -26.35 -30.10
N SER A 231 6.69 -27.30 -30.02
CA SER A 231 7.49 -27.53 -28.81
C SER A 231 8.63 -26.52 -28.60
N LEU A 232 9.10 -25.83 -29.64
CA LEU A 232 10.31 -24.99 -29.58
C LEU A 232 10.05 -23.48 -29.82
N GLY A 233 8.91 -23.08 -30.42
CA GLY A 233 8.43 -21.69 -30.51
C GLY A 233 8.71 -20.92 -31.83
N SER A 234 7.63 -20.52 -32.50
CA SER A 234 7.42 -19.54 -33.61
C SER A 234 7.97 -19.78 -35.04
N ASP A 235 7.16 -19.42 -36.05
CA ASP A 235 7.35 -19.61 -37.49
C ASP A 235 8.43 -18.71 -38.16
N ALA A 236 8.86 -17.63 -37.50
CA ALA A 236 9.80 -16.65 -38.08
C ALA A 236 11.19 -17.25 -38.42
N PHE A 237 11.55 -18.38 -37.80
CA PHE A 237 12.82 -19.07 -38.01
C PHE A 237 12.88 -19.84 -39.35
N LEU A 238 11.72 -20.13 -39.97
CA LEU A 238 11.63 -20.90 -41.21
C LEU A 238 11.42 -20.02 -42.46
N GLU A 239 10.93 -18.79 -42.30
CA GLU A 239 10.61 -17.89 -43.42
C GLU A 239 11.82 -17.08 -43.95
N SER A 240 12.96 -17.08 -43.26
CA SER A 240 14.20 -16.50 -43.82
C SER A 240 14.66 -17.34 -45.02
N GLY A 241 14.31 -16.88 -46.23
CA GLY A 241 14.40 -17.59 -47.51
C GLY A 241 15.79 -18.02 -48.02
N GLU A 242 16.68 -18.48 -47.15
CA GLU A 242 18.00 -19.04 -47.50
C GLU A 242 18.05 -20.58 -47.44
N LEU A 243 16.96 -21.27 -47.77
CA LEU A 243 16.95 -22.74 -47.85
C LEU A 243 16.34 -23.27 -49.16
N LYS A 244 17.08 -23.05 -50.24
CA LYS A 244 17.25 -24.01 -51.35
C LYS A 244 18.75 -24.12 -51.65
N PRO A 245 19.27 -25.28 -52.07
CA PRO A 245 19.38 -26.57 -51.40
C PRO A 245 20.85 -26.80 -51.00
N GLN A 246 21.22 -26.57 -49.72
CA GLN A 246 22.49 -27.03 -49.15
C GLN A 246 22.29 -27.35 -47.66
N LEU A 247 21.40 -28.30 -47.37
CA LEU A 247 21.18 -28.83 -46.01
C LEU A 247 22.13 -29.99 -45.75
N GLY A 248 23.05 -29.80 -44.81
CA GLY A 248 23.92 -30.88 -44.33
C GLY A 248 24.92 -30.50 -43.25
N GLY A 249 25.22 -29.20 -43.04
CA GLY A 249 26.23 -28.79 -42.05
C GLY A 249 25.80 -27.67 -41.08
N THR A 250 25.02 -26.70 -41.53
CA THR A 250 24.76 -25.45 -40.79
C THR A 250 23.54 -25.48 -39.87
N LEU A 251 22.63 -26.46 -40.02
CA LEU A 251 21.45 -26.60 -39.15
C LEU A 251 21.85 -27.11 -37.75
N ASN A 252 22.79 -28.06 -37.66
CA ASN A 252 23.25 -28.62 -36.39
C ASN A 252 23.94 -27.58 -35.49
N ALA A 253 24.76 -26.69 -36.06
CA ALA A 253 25.45 -25.65 -35.29
C ALA A 253 24.49 -24.54 -34.79
N LYS A 254 23.46 -24.20 -35.58
CA LYS A 254 22.45 -23.19 -35.18
C LYS A 254 21.42 -23.75 -34.19
N MET A 255 21.02 -25.02 -34.32
CA MET A 255 20.11 -25.68 -33.37
C MET A 255 20.78 -26.02 -32.03
N GLN A 256 22.09 -26.31 -32.04
CA GLN A 256 22.85 -26.54 -30.81
C GLN A 256 23.00 -25.24 -29.98
N LYS A 257 23.16 -24.10 -30.65
CA LYS A 257 23.18 -22.78 -30.00
C LYS A 257 21.80 -22.38 -29.43
N LEU A 258 20.71 -22.71 -30.13
CA LEU A 258 19.34 -22.52 -29.61
C LEU A 258 19.07 -23.36 -28.35
N ASN A 259 19.62 -24.57 -28.27
CA ASN A 259 19.48 -25.46 -27.10
C ASN A 259 20.27 -24.98 -25.87
N GLU A 260 21.28 -24.12 -26.06
CA GLU A 260 22.05 -23.49 -24.99
C GLU A 260 21.35 -22.21 -24.47
N ASP A 261 20.44 -21.61 -25.26
CA ASP A 261 19.78 -20.32 -24.99
C ASP A 261 18.28 -20.42 -24.59
N ILE A 262 17.65 -21.62 -24.56
CA ILE A 262 16.28 -21.78 -24.04
C ILE A 262 16.33 -21.79 -22.51
N PRO A 263 15.84 -20.74 -21.82
CA PRO A 263 15.77 -20.75 -20.36
C PRO A 263 14.82 -21.87 -19.93
N SER A 264 15.20 -22.69 -18.95
CA SER A 264 14.27 -23.68 -18.43
C SER A 264 13.03 -22.97 -17.84
N THR A 265 11.87 -23.64 -17.79
CA THR A 265 10.68 -23.11 -17.10
C THR A 265 11.00 -22.74 -15.64
N VAL A 266 11.98 -23.40 -15.03
CA VAL A 266 12.51 -23.04 -13.70
C VAL A 266 13.25 -21.70 -13.74
N ASP A 267 14.05 -21.42 -14.77
CA ASP A 267 14.73 -20.13 -14.92
C ASP A 267 13.73 -18.99 -15.15
N GLN A 268 12.69 -19.23 -15.96
CA GLN A 268 11.61 -18.26 -16.19
C GLN A 268 10.80 -17.99 -14.92
N LEU A 269 10.40 -19.03 -14.18
CA LEU A 269 9.67 -18.90 -12.91
C LEU A 269 10.54 -18.31 -11.80
N THR A 270 11.84 -18.61 -11.77
CA THR A 270 12.77 -18.03 -10.79
C THR A 270 13.01 -16.54 -11.08
N ALA A 271 13.18 -16.18 -12.36
CA ALA A 271 13.27 -14.78 -12.78
C ALA A 271 11.95 -14.03 -12.50
N GLY A 272 10.81 -14.66 -12.75
CA GLY A 272 9.48 -14.12 -12.44
C GLY A 272 9.26 -13.95 -10.93
N TYR A 273 9.68 -14.92 -10.11
CA TYR A 273 9.67 -14.83 -8.66
C TYR A 273 10.55 -13.67 -8.15
N ALA A 274 11.77 -13.52 -8.68
CA ALA A 274 12.67 -12.44 -8.29
C ALA A 274 12.10 -11.06 -8.66
N ARG A 275 11.58 -10.92 -9.89
CA ARG A 275 10.88 -9.70 -10.31
C ARG A 275 9.64 -9.44 -9.46
N GLY A 276 8.87 -10.47 -9.14
CA GLY A 276 7.69 -10.38 -8.27
C GLY A 276 8.02 -9.90 -6.86
N LYS A 277 9.09 -10.44 -6.27
CA LYS A 277 9.62 -9.97 -4.99
C LYS A 277 10.03 -8.50 -5.05
N ASN A 278 10.69 -8.09 -6.12
CA ASN A 278 11.08 -6.69 -6.32
C ASN A 278 9.85 -5.80 -6.49
N HIS A 279 8.85 -6.20 -7.27
CA HIS A 279 7.57 -5.47 -7.38
C HIS A 279 6.86 -5.36 -6.02
N PHE A 280 6.89 -6.40 -5.19
CA PHE A 280 6.33 -6.33 -3.83
C PHE A 280 6.98 -5.22 -2.98
N ILE A 281 8.27 -4.95 -3.18
CA ILE A 281 8.98 -3.84 -2.52
C ILE A 281 8.67 -2.51 -3.22
N TYR A 282 8.89 -2.42 -4.54
CA TYR A 282 8.76 -1.20 -5.33
C TYR A 282 7.34 -0.63 -5.32
N GLN A 283 6.33 -1.49 -5.26
CA GLN A 283 4.93 -1.09 -5.16
C GLN A 283 4.51 -0.77 -3.71
N GLY A 284 5.40 -0.94 -2.73
CA GLY A 284 5.14 -0.63 -1.33
C GLY A 284 4.26 -1.66 -0.60
N CYS A 285 4.00 -2.82 -1.20
CA CYS A 285 3.12 -3.85 -0.61
C CYS A 285 3.61 -4.30 0.77
N TYR A 286 4.93 -4.31 0.99
CA TYR A 286 5.57 -4.70 2.26
C TYR A 286 5.20 -3.81 3.46
N ALA A 287 4.83 -2.55 3.22
CA ALA A 287 4.47 -1.60 4.28
C ALA A 287 3.04 -1.85 4.80
N CYS A 288 2.15 -2.36 3.95
CA CYS A 288 0.80 -2.78 4.36
C CYS A 288 0.75 -4.25 4.80
N HIS A 289 1.43 -5.15 4.08
CA HIS A 289 1.27 -6.60 4.22
C HIS A 289 2.46 -7.26 4.90
N ARG A 290 2.18 -8.04 5.94
CA ARG A 290 3.15 -8.89 6.65
C ARG A 290 3.47 -10.16 5.86
N ILE A 291 4.75 -10.48 5.75
CA ILE A 291 5.28 -11.79 5.37
C ILE A 291 6.32 -12.13 6.42
N ALA A 292 6.07 -13.17 7.22
CA ALA A 292 6.91 -13.50 8.37
C ALA A 292 8.38 -13.69 7.97
N GLY A 293 9.28 -13.00 8.67
CA GLY A 293 10.72 -13.02 8.39
C GLY A 293 11.15 -12.13 7.21
N PHE A 294 10.22 -11.41 6.58
CA PHE A 294 10.50 -10.53 5.44
C PHE A 294 9.90 -9.14 5.63
N SER A 295 8.57 -8.99 5.77
CA SER A 295 7.90 -7.69 5.90
C SER A 295 6.99 -7.62 7.13
N ARG A 296 6.88 -6.42 7.72
CA ARG A 296 6.18 -6.19 9.00
C ARG A 296 4.82 -5.48 8.86
N GLY A 297 4.36 -5.18 7.65
CA GLY A 297 3.14 -4.39 7.45
C GLY A 297 1.92 -4.95 8.19
N GLY A 298 1.17 -4.09 8.89
CA GLY A 298 0.06 -4.50 9.76
C GLY A 298 -1.32 -4.01 9.32
N VAL A 299 -1.43 -3.37 8.15
CA VAL A 299 -2.67 -2.77 7.66
C VAL A 299 -3.47 -3.75 6.80
N GLY A 300 -2.78 -4.46 5.92
CA GLY A 300 -3.35 -5.49 5.06
C GLY A 300 -3.31 -6.88 5.70
N PRO A 301 -3.99 -7.88 5.12
CA PRO A 301 -3.90 -9.27 5.58
C PRO A 301 -2.46 -9.79 5.52
N GLU A 302 -2.14 -10.69 6.45
CA GLU A 302 -0.86 -11.39 6.46
C GLU A 302 -0.75 -12.36 5.26
N LEU A 303 0.33 -12.24 4.49
CA LEU A 303 0.56 -12.97 3.25
C LEU A 303 1.57 -14.12 3.40
N THR A 304 2.05 -14.40 4.61
CA THR A 304 2.97 -15.53 4.90
C THR A 304 2.49 -16.87 4.30
N TRP A 305 1.17 -17.06 4.24
CA TRP A 305 0.52 -18.28 3.76
C TRP A 305 -0.35 -18.04 2.52
N SER A 306 -0.16 -16.93 1.80
CA SER A 306 -1.00 -16.59 0.64
C SER A 306 -1.00 -17.67 -0.44
N GLY A 307 0.09 -18.43 -0.58
CA GLY A 307 0.22 -19.56 -1.48
C GLY A 307 -0.65 -20.78 -1.16
N LEU A 308 -1.36 -20.80 -0.03
CA LEU A 308 -2.42 -21.77 0.25
C LEU A 308 -3.79 -21.32 -0.28
N SER A 309 -3.90 -20.07 -0.75
CA SER A 309 -5.11 -19.53 -1.37
C SER A 309 -5.15 -19.88 -2.85
N TYR A 310 -6.33 -19.72 -3.44
CA TYR A 310 -6.50 -19.91 -4.87
C TYR A 310 -5.84 -18.77 -5.68
N PRO A 311 -5.14 -19.07 -6.79
CA PRO A 311 -4.49 -18.05 -7.63
C PRO A 311 -5.40 -16.92 -8.08
N TRP A 312 -6.67 -17.22 -8.40
CA TRP A 312 -7.64 -16.21 -8.84
C TRP A 312 -7.97 -15.21 -7.73
N TYR A 313 -8.09 -15.68 -6.49
CA TYR A 313 -8.38 -14.82 -5.34
C TYR A 313 -7.25 -13.81 -5.10
N ILE A 314 -5.99 -14.26 -5.19
CA ILE A 314 -4.82 -13.36 -5.06
C ILE A 314 -4.81 -12.33 -6.20
N LYS A 315 -5.04 -12.78 -7.44
CA LYS A 315 -5.06 -11.89 -8.60
C LYS A 315 -6.19 -10.85 -8.51
N GLU A 316 -7.40 -11.28 -8.16
CA GLU A 316 -8.56 -10.42 -7.98
C GLU A 316 -8.33 -9.40 -6.86
N SER A 317 -7.79 -9.84 -5.73
CA SER A 317 -7.42 -8.96 -4.60
C SER A 317 -6.45 -7.85 -4.99
N ILE A 318 -5.62 -8.03 -6.03
CA ILE A 318 -4.67 -7.02 -6.51
C ILE A 318 -5.31 -6.11 -7.57
N VAL A 319 -6.04 -6.68 -8.52
CA VAL A 319 -6.61 -5.96 -9.67
C VAL A 319 -7.87 -5.20 -9.29
N CYS A 320 -8.69 -5.76 -8.41
CA CYS A 320 -9.91 -5.17 -7.89
C CYS A 320 -10.04 -5.48 -6.38
N PRO A 321 -9.25 -4.81 -5.52
CA PRO A 321 -9.26 -5.07 -4.08
C PRO A 321 -10.64 -4.88 -3.41
N GLN A 322 -11.53 -4.12 -4.06
CA GLN A 322 -12.89 -3.84 -3.62
C GLN A 322 -13.92 -4.89 -4.08
N ALA A 323 -13.55 -5.87 -4.91
CA ALA A 323 -14.45 -6.91 -5.41
C ALA A 323 -14.97 -7.81 -4.26
N ASP A 324 -14.05 -8.29 -3.42
CA ASP A 324 -14.37 -9.14 -2.27
C ASP A 324 -14.78 -8.33 -1.03
N LEU A 325 -14.13 -7.18 -0.81
CA LEU A 325 -14.35 -6.31 0.34
C LEU A 325 -14.56 -4.87 -0.12
N LYS A 326 -15.82 -4.44 -0.24
CA LYS A 326 -16.17 -3.07 -0.67
C LYS A 326 -15.52 -1.96 0.15
N THR A 327 -15.26 -2.22 1.44
CA THR A 327 -14.61 -1.29 2.36
C THR A 327 -13.07 -1.34 2.32
N SER A 328 -12.48 -2.13 1.41
CA SER A 328 -11.03 -2.25 1.25
C SER A 328 -10.41 -0.90 0.90
N THR A 329 -9.41 -0.49 1.68
CA THR A 329 -8.61 0.72 1.45
C THR A 329 -7.39 0.46 0.57
N MET A 330 -7.16 -0.78 0.13
CA MET A 330 -6.08 -1.12 -0.78
C MET A 330 -6.35 -0.46 -2.14
N PRO A 331 -5.44 0.40 -2.63
CA PRO A 331 -5.66 1.09 -3.90
C PRO A 331 -5.44 0.15 -5.07
N ASN A 332 -6.11 0.42 -6.19
CA ASN A 332 -5.78 -0.23 -7.45
C ASN A 332 -4.45 0.35 -7.97
N VAL A 333 -3.38 -0.42 -7.77
CA VAL A 333 -2.02 -0.03 -8.18
C VAL A 333 -1.80 -0.11 -9.70
N ARG A 334 -2.78 -0.56 -10.51
CA ARG A 334 -2.75 -0.58 -12.00
C ARG A 334 -1.44 -1.17 -12.55
N LEU A 335 -1.15 -2.41 -12.14
CA LEU A 335 -0.04 -3.20 -12.68
C LEU A 335 -0.39 -3.69 -14.09
N ASP A 336 0.62 -3.82 -14.94
CA ASP A 336 0.45 -4.51 -16.21
C ASP A 336 0.42 -6.04 -16.04
N HIS A 337 0.05 -6.77 -17.09
CA HIS A 337 -0.12 -8.23 -17.02
C HIS A 337 1.12 -8.98 -16.54
N GLU A 338 2.32 -8.64 -17.03
CA GLU A 338 3.57 -9.31 -16.65
C GLU A 338 3.96 -9.01 -15.21
N GLU A 339 3.77 -7.77 -14.77
CA GLU A 339 4.04 -7.35 -13.39
C GLU A 339 3.12 -8.07 -12.42
N LEU A 340 1.84 -8.14 -12.78
CA LEU A 340 0.83 -8.86 -12.01
C LEU A 340 1.16 -10.35 -11.95
N GLU A 341 1.56 -10.97 -13.05
CA GLU A 341 1.97 -12.37 -13.09
C GLU A 341 3.21 -12.64 -12.23
N ASN A 342 4.25 -11.81 -12.35
CA ASN A 342 5.45 -11.90 -11.53
C ASN A 342 5.11 -11.76 -10.04
N LEU A 343 4.28 -10.77 -9.67
CA LEU A 343 3.86 -10.54 -8.29
C LEU A 343 3.02 -11.70 -7.74
N VAL A 344 2.04 -12.19 -8.51
CA VAL A 344 1.23 -13.36 -8.13
C VAL A 344 2.11 -14.60 -7.98
N THR A 345 3.11 -14.79 -8.84
CA THR A 345 4.10 -15.88 -8.74
C THR A 345 4.85 -15.81 -7.41
N TYR A 346 5.31 -14.61 -7.02
CA TYR A 346 5.96 -14.40 -5.73
C TYR A 346 5.02 -14.67 -4.55
N LEU A 347 3.76 -14.23 -4.61
CA LEU A 347 2.78 -14.42 -3.54
C LEU A 347 2.31 -15.88 -3.41
N LEU A 348 2.18 -16.60 -4.51
CA LEU A 348 1.84 -18.03 -4.52
C LEU A 348 2.96 -18.91 -3.95
N ALA A 349 4.20 -18.42 -3.98
CA ALA A 349 5.32 -19.09 -3.35
C ALA A 349 5.32 -18.93 -1.80
N GLN A 350 4.50 -18.04 -1.23
CA GLN A 350 4.43 -17.85 0.22
C GLN A 350 3.57 -18.94 0.88
N LYS A 351 4.22 -20.03 1.30
CA LYS A 351 3.58 -21.17 2.01
C LYS A 351 4.15 -21.36 3.42
N GLY A 352 4.57 -20.26 4.06
CA GLY A 352 5.28 -20.26 5.34
C GLY A 352 6.69 -20.84 5.24
N ARG A 353 7.03 -21.80 6.11
CA ARG A 353 8.37 -22.42 6.14
C ARG A 353 8.64 -23.22 4.87
N THR A 354 9.72 -22.91 4.17
CA THR A 354 10.26 -23.78 3.10
C THR A 354 10.84 -25.07 3.68
N GLU A 355 10.55 -26.24 3.09
CA GLU A 355 11.08 -27.53 3.56
C GLU A 355 12.61 -27.60 3.64
N ALA A 356 13.31 -26.80 2.80
CA ALA A 356 14.76 -26.65 2.81
C ALA A 356 15.35 -26.04 4.11
N VAL A 357 14.52 -25.39 4.94
CA VAL A 357 14.95 -24.75 6.19
C VAL A 357 14.44 -25.56 7.36
N SER A 358 15.31 -26.00 8.28
CA SER A 358 14.88 -26.83 9.41
C SER A 358 13.83 -26.11 10.28
N PRO A 359 12.88 -26.83 10.90
CA PRO A 359 11.85 -26.22 11.74
C PRO A 359 12.43 -25.35 12.86
N THR A 360 13.55 -25.77 13.44
CA THR A 360 14.26 -25.01 14.48
C THR A 360 14.90 -23.75 13.93
N ALA A 361 15.60 -23.83 12.79
CA ALA A 361 16.21 -22.66 12.17
C ALA A 361 15.17 -21.62 11.73
N TYR A 362 14.03 -22.08 11.18
CA TYR A 362 12.91 -21.20 10.84
C TYR A 362 12.34 -20.52 12.09
N LYS A 363 12.10 -21.27 13.18
CA LYS A 363 11.64 -20.70 14.46
C LYS A 363 12.61 -19.67 15.02
N ILE A 364 13.91 -19.96 15.01
CA ILE A 364 14.94 -19.01 15.48
C ILE A 364 14.95 -17.76 14.59
N ALA A 365 14.93 -17.92 13.27
CA ALA A 365 14.92 -16.79 12.34
C ALA A 365 13.68 -15.90 12.52
N ILE A 366 12.50 -16.49 12.70
CA ILE A 366 11.28 -15.74 13.01
C ILE A 366 11.37 -15.10 14.39
N GLN A 367 11.88 -15.79 15.40
CA GLN A 367 12.07 -15.23 16.75
C GLN A 367 13.04 -14.05 16.76
N GLU A 368 14.19 -14.15 16.08
CA GLU A 368 15.14 -13.03 15.92
C GLU A 368 14.48 -11.85 15.21
N TRP A 369 13.71 -12.13 14.15
CA TRP A 369 12.99 -11.10 13.42
C TRP A 369 11.88 -10.47 14.27
N GLU A 370 11.10 -11.23 15.03
CA GLU A 370 10.11 -10.71 15.97
C GLU A 370 10.75 -9.95 17.13
N ALA A 371 11.95 -10.34 17.54
CA ALA A 371 12.76 -9.63 18.53
C ALA A 371 13.41 -8.33 17.99
N GLY A 372 13.14 -7.96 16.73
CA GLY A 372 13.53 -6.67 16.17
C GLY A 372 14.70 -6.70 15.18
N LYS A 373 15.14 -7.87 14.69
CA LYS A 373 16.16 -7.94 13.63
C LYS A 373 15.67 -7.21 12.37
N LYS A 374 16.35 -6.13 12.02
CA LYS A 374 16.02 -5.24 10.90
C LYS A 374 16.36 -5.88 9.56
N GLN A 375 15.54 -5.60 8.55
CA GLN A 375 15.86 -5.83 7.14
C GLN A 375 16.69 -4.66 6.59
N PRO A 376 17.39 -4.80 5.45
CA PRO A 376 18.23 -3.72 4.91
C PRO A 376 17.51 -2.38 4.69
N TRP A 377 16.21 -2.39 4.36
CA TRP A 377 15.43 -1.16 4.21
C TRP A 377 14.92 -0.59 5.55
N GLU A 378 15.00 -1.33 6.66
CA GLU A 378 14.65 -0.89 8.02
C GLU A 378 15.88 -0.35 8.77
N GLU A 379 17.08 -0.50 8.21
CA GLU A 379 18.35 -0.08 8.80
C GLU A 379 18.56 1.44 8.68
N ALA A 380 19.35 1.95 9.62
CA ALA A 380 19.76 3.36 9.64
C ALA A 380 20.71 3.65 8.48
N VAL A 381 20.63 4.87 7.95
CA VAL A 381 21.49 5.34 6.87
C VAL A 381 22.64 6.17 7.42
N THR A 382 23.67 6.36 6.60
CA THR A 382 24.78 7.22 6.98
C THR A 382 24.32 8.69 7.09
N PRO A 383 24.98 9.49 7.93
CA PRO A 383 24.68 10.92 7.99
C PRO A 383 24.81 11.64 6.63
N VAL A 384 25.70 11.19 5.76
CA VAL A 384 25.88 11.77 4.41
C VAL A 384 24.66 11.49 3.54
N GLU A 385 24.20 10.23 3.51
CA GLU A 385 22.98 9.83 2.77
C GLU A 385 21.74 10.59 3.26
N MET A 386 21.66 10.88 4.57
CA MET A 386 20.59 11.69 5.15
C MET A 386 20.50 13.10 4.54
N ARG A 387 21.61 13.64 4.03
CA ARG A 387 21.68 14.96 3.39
C ARG A 387 21.97 14.90 1.89
N ASP A 388 21.82 13.73 1.29
CA ASP A 388 21.93 13.58 -0.16
C ASP A 388 20.54 13.54 -0.79
N VAL A 389 20.26 14.54 -1.62
CA VAL A 389 19.02 14.62 -2.39
C VAL A 389 18.86 13.41 -3.31
N ASN A 390 19.95 12.91 -3.91
CA ASN A 390 19.89 11.75 -4.81
C ASN A 390 19.57 10.47 -4.05
N TYR A 391 20.09 10.32 -2.83
CA TYR A 391 19.70 9.23 -1.94
C TYR A 391 18.20 9.29 -1.63
N GLY A 392 17.69 10.45 -1.19
CA GLY A 392 16.26 10.63 -0.93
C GLY A 392 15.37 10.39 -2.15
N LEU A 393 15.79 10.81 -3.35
CA LEU A 393 15.10 10.53 -4.62
C LEU A 393 15.12 9.03 -4.95
N THR A 394 16.21 8.33 -4.64
CA THR A 394 16.32 6.88 -4.81
C THR A 394 15.36 6.15 -3.89
N VAL A 395 15.36 6.47 -2.59
CA VAL A 395 14.40 5.91 -1.62
C VAL A 395 12.96 6.18 -2.05
N PHE A 396 12.66 7.40 -2.53
CA PHE A 396 11.34 7.71 -3.05
C PHE A 396 10.95 6.80 -4.23
N ALA A 397 11.88 6.55 -5.14
CA ALA A 397 11.64 5.73 -6.34
C ALA A 397 11.55 4.23 -6.05
N THR A 398 12.34 3.71 -5.11
CA THR A 398 12.57 2.27 -4.94
C THR A 398 11.89 1.68 -3.70
N GLU A 399 11.58 2.48 -2.68
CA GLU A 399 11.06 2.01 -1.40
C GLU A 399 9.57 2.38 -1.22
N GLY A 400 8.79 2.26 -2.29
CA GLY A 400 7.32 2.32 -2.24
C GLY A 400 6.67 3.71 -2.30
N CYS A 401 7.40 4.81 -2.10
CA CYS A 401 6.78 6.15 -2.15
C CYS A 401 6.22 6.47 -3.56
N ALA A 402 6.98 6.16 -4.62
CA ALA A 402 6.59 6.36 -6.01
C ALA A 402 5.42 5.48 -6.46
N SER A 403 5.07 4.41 -5.72
CA SER A 403 3.89 3.60 -6.03
C SER A 403 2.58 4.35 -5.80
N CYS A 404 2.61 5.40 -4.97
CA CYS A 404 1.43 6.19 -4.65
C CYS A 404 1.59 7.67 -4.99
N HIS A 405 2.77 8.25 -4.77
CA HIS A 405 3.05 9.67 -4.97
C HIS A 405 3.79 9.92 -6.28
N ARG A 406 3.47 11.04 -6.94
CA ARG A 406 4.22 11.55 -8.09
C ARG A 406 5.03 12.77 -7.67
N LEU A 407 6.35 12.71 -7.83
CA LEU A 407 7.27 13.79 -7.45
C LEU A 407 8.06 14.29 -8.66
N LYS A 408 8.03 15.61 -8.86
CA LYS A 408 8.85 16.31 -9.84
C LYS A 408 10.22 16.66 -9.26
N GLY A 409 11.28 16.40 -10.02
CA GLY A 409 12.65 16.70 -9.60
C GLY A 409 13.71 15.81 -10.25
N PHE A 410 13.30 14.63 -10.72
CA PHE A 410 14.15 13.65 -11.38
C PHE A 410 14.67 14.16 -12.73
N THR A 411 15.98 14.01 -12.95
CA THR A 411 16.65 14.36 -14.20
C THR A 411 17.07 13.10 -14.95
N SER A 412 17.13 13.20 -16.29
CA SER A 412 17.67 12.16 -17.16
C SER A 412 18.73 12.73 -18.10
N ASP A 413 19.57 11.86 -18.64
CA ASP A 413 20.51 12.15 -19.72
C ASP A 413 19.79 12.47 -21.04
N VAL A 414 18.50 12.14 -21.15
CA VAL A 414 17.60 12.54 -22.23
C VAL A 414 17.07 13.96 -21.98
N GLY A 415 17.04 14.80 -23.02
CA GLY A 415 16.54 16.17 -22.93
C GLY A 415 16.01 16.72 -24.24
N TYR A 416 15.39 17.92 -24.18
CA TYR A 416 15.08 18.66 -25.39
C TYR A 416 16.33 19.19 -26.06
N LYS A 417 16.36 19.16 -27.39
CA LYS A 417 17.37 19.85 -28.19
C LYS A 417 17.35 21.37 -27.97
N ASP A 418 16.15 21.95 -27.87
CA ASP A 418 15.90 23.39 -27.68
C ASP A 418 14.91 23.63 -26.53
N LYS A 419 15.12 24.72 -25.76
CA LYS A 419 14.30 25.05 -24.58
C LYS A 419 12.81 25.32 -24.86
N GLY A 420 12.43 25.63 -26.11
CA GLY A 420 11.05 25.92 -26.52
C GLY A 420 10.17 24.68 -26.77
N ASN A 421 10.71 23.47 -26.68
CA ASN A 421 9.98 22.24 -27.03
C ASN A 421 9.07 21.69 -25.92
N ARG A 422 9.01 22.35 -24.75
CA ARG A 422 8.20 21.88 -23.62
C ARG A 422 6.71 21.88 -23.91
N GLU A 423 6.17 22.98 -24.46
CA GLU A 423 4.73 23.08 -24.78
C GLU A 423 4.30 22.07 -25.84
N TRP A 424 5.17 21.84 -26.84
CA TRP A 424 4.98 20.80 -27.84
C TRP A 424 4.86 19.42 -27.19
N PHE A 425 5.79 19.08 -26.29
CA PHE A 425 5.77 17.78 -25.62
C PHE A 425 4.54 17.61 -24.75
N THR A 426 4.20 18.59 -23.90
CA THR A 426 3.05 18.49 -23.00
C THR A 426 1.71 18.49 -23.76
N GLY A 427 1.64 19.14 -24.92
CA GLY A 427 0.47 19.09 -25.79
C GLY A 427 0.32 17.76 -26.54
N LEU A 428 1.45 17.12 -26.88
CA LEU A 428 1.46 15.84 -27.60
C LEU A 428 1.30 14.64 -26.65
N PHE A 429 1.84 14.73 -25.43
CA PHE A 429 1.84 13.69 -24.42
C PHE A 429 1.16 14.15 -23.11
N PRO A 430 -0.18 14.29 -23.07
CA PRO A 430 -0.92 14.56 -21.85
C PRO A 430 -0.80 13.43 -20.82
N GLU A 431 -1.05 13.76 -19.56
CA GLU A 431 -0.78 12.88 -18.41
C GLU A 431 -1.81 11.74 -18.22
N ASP A 432 -2.99 11.86 -18.84
CA ASP A 432 -4.11 10.92 -18.78
C ASP A 432 -4.22 10.01 -20.02
N MET A 433 -3.16 9.95 -20.84
CA MET A 433 -3.13 9.21 -22.10
C MET A 433 -3.22 7.68 -21.92
N LEU A 434 -3.97 7.02 -22.81
CA LEU A 434 -4.02 5.56 -22.92
C LEU A 434 -2.82 5.00 -23.68
N GLY A 435 -2.40 3.77 -23.35
CA GLY A 435 -1.27 3.11 -24.02
C GLY A 435 -1.45 2.96 -25.54
N SER A 436 -2.68 2.72 -26.01
CA SER A 436 -2.99 2.65 -27.45
C SER A 436 -2.79 3.97 -28.17
N ASP A 437 -3.08 5.08 -27.49
CA ASP A 437 -2.92 6.42 -28.07
C ASP A 437 -1.45 6.84 -28.05
N LEU A 438 -0.70 6.46 -27.00
CA LEU A 438 0.75 6.63 -26.94
C LEU A 438 1.43 5.97 -28.14
N VAL A 439 1.07 4.72 -28.46
CA VAL A 439 1.61 4.00 -29.63
C VAL A 439 1.34 4.78 -30.92
N LYS A 440 0.08 5.17 -31.16
CA LYS A 440 -0.31 5.91 -32.37
C LYS A 440 0.43 7.25 -32.50
N ILE A 441 0.56 7.98 -31.40
CA ILE A 441 1.22 9.28 -31.37
C ILE A 441 2.71 9.12 -31.66
N VAL A 442 3.38 8.18 -31.00
CA VAL A 442 4.80 7.94 -31.25
C VAL A 442 5.03 7.49 -32.69
N GLU A 443 4.16 6.63 -33.23
CA GLU A 443 4.23 6.21 -34.64
C GLU A 443 4.04 7.36 -35.63
N ALA A 444 3.10 8.27 -35.36
CA ALA A 444 2.81 9.41 -36.24
C ALA A 444 3.88 10.51 -36.17
N HIS A 445 4.58 10.63 -35.03
CA HIS A 445 5.52 11.73 -34.75
C HIS A 445 6.99 11.27 -34.62
N GLN A 446 7.37 10.09 -35.12
CA GLN A 446 8.72 9.52 -34.95
C GLN A 446 9.85 10.50 -35.29
N ALA A 447 9.83 11.08 -36.49
CA ALA A 447 10.86 12.00 -36.95
C ALA A 447 10.94 13.27 -36.10
N GLU A 448 9.79 13.77 -35.64
CA GLU A 448 9.72 14.95 -34.78
C GLU A 448 10.25 14.66 -33.38
N ILE A 449 9.90 13.49 -32.82
CA ILE A 449 10.42 13.00 -31.54
C ILE A 449 11.94 12.85 -31.62
N ASP A 450 12.45 12.21 -32.66
CA ASP A 450 13.89 11.97 -32.83
C ASP A 450 14.68 13.27 -33.01
N GLN A 451 14.07 14.29 -33.63
CA GLN A 451 14.68 15.60 -33.80
C GLN A 451 14.68 16.44 -32.51
N ARG A 452 13.60 16.37 -31.71
CA ARG A 452 13.38 17.26 -30.56
C ARG A 452 13.84 16.67 -29.23
N ILE A 453 13.82 15.34 -29.08
CA ILE A 453 14.21 14.61 -27.87
C ILE A 453 15.48 13.82 -28.14
N VAL A 454 16.58 14.24 -27.53
CA VAL A 454 17.91 13.67 -27.78
C VAL A 454 18.53 13.11 -26.49
N SER A 455 19.39 12.11 -26.63
CA SER A 455 20.20 11.55 -25.55
C SER A 455 21.45 12.40 -25.30
N ASP A 456 22.18 12.10 -24.22
CA ASP A 456 23.48 12.70 -23.86
C ASP A 456 23.44 14.23 -23.63
N VAL A 457 22.28 14.76 -23.25
CA VAL A 457 22.12 16.17 -22.87
C VAL A 457 22.77 16.45 -21.51
N ARG A 458 22.86 15.40 -20.69
CA ARG A 458 23.49 15.38 -19.37
C ARG A 458 24.23 14.05 -19.21
N SER A 459 25.08 13.95 -18.20
CA SER A 459 25.81 12.72 -17.88
C SER A 459 25.61 12.36 -16.42
N GLY A 460 25.29 11.09 -16.16
CA GLY A 460 25.19 10.55 -14.80
C GLY A 460 23.95 11.03 -14.06
N SER A 461 22.84 11.21 -14.78
CA SER A 461 21.58 11.64 -14.20
C SER A 461 20.92 10.55 -13.34
N ILE A 462 20.10 10.97 -12.37
CA ILE A 462 19.50 10.08 -11.38
C ILE A 462 18.58 9.01 -11.98
N LEU A 463 17.85 9.32 -13.07
CA LEU A 463 16.96 8.33 -13.69
C LEU A 463 17.74 7.18 -14.33
N GLU A 464 18.86 7.47 -15.00
CA GLU A 464 19.75 6.44 -15.54
C GLU A 464 20.39 5.62 -14.43
N ALA A 465 20.81 6.25 -13.33
CA ALA A 465 21.36 5.53 -12.18
C ALA A 465 20.33 4.58 -11.53
N ILE A 466 19.07 5.03 -11.39
CA ILE A 466 17.97 4.21 -10.89
C ILE A 466 17.69 3.04 -11.84
N GLU A 467 17.57 3.30 -13.14
CA GLU A 467 17.25 2.27 -14.13
C GLU A 467 18.39 1.23 -14.26
N GLN A 468 19.65 1.66 -14.11
CA GLN A 468 20.80 0.76 -14.10
C GLN A 468 20.79 -0.20 -12.91
N ASN A 469 20.46 0.30 -11.71
CA ASN A 469 20.43 -0.50 -10.49
C ASN A 469 19.11 -1.28 -10.32
N HIS A 470 18.03 -0.78 -10.91
CA HIS A 470 16.68 -1.31 -10.83
C HIS A 470 16.02 -1.34 -12.23
N PRO A 471 16.40 -2.30 -13.08
CA PRO A 471 15.89 -2.37 -14.45
C PRO A 471 14.36 -2.47 -14.48
N GLN A 472 13.75 -1.70 -15.38
CA GLN A 472 12.31 -1.59 -15.62
C GLN A 472 11.50 -0.95 -14.49
N LEU A 473 12.13 -0.47 -13.42
CA LEU A 473 11.43 0.17 -12.31
C LEU A 473 10.66 1.41 -12.76
N ILE A 474 11.28 2.30 -13.54
CA ILE A 474 10.64 3.57 -13.93
C ILE A 474 9.39 3.28 -14.76
N ALA A 475 9.49 2.39 -15.75
CA ALA A 475 8.36 1.99 -16.59
C ALA A 475 7.23 1.33 -15.78
N SER A 476 7.55 0.65 -14.67
CA SER A 476 6.57 -0.01 -13.81
C SER A 476 5.58 0.92 -13.12
N PHE A 477 5.83 2.23 -13.11
CA PHE A 477 4.88 3.23 -12.61
C PHE A 477 3.94 3.75 -13.71
N TYR A 478 4.14 3.37 -14.97
CA TYR A 478 3.40 3.90 -16.11
C TYR A 478 2.93 2.78 -17.07
N ALA A 479 1.79 2.18 -16.75
CA ALA A 479 1.16 1.15 -17.57
C ALA A 479 1.03 1.51 -19.07
N PRO A 480 0.69 2.76 -19.48
CA PRO A 480 0.68 3.13 -20.91
C PRO A 480 2.02 2.93 -21.61
N PHE A 481 3.14 3.23 -20.93
CA PHE A 481 4.49 3.06 -21.48
C PHE A 481 4.90 1.58 -21.52
N LYS A 482 4.54 0.77 -20.51
CA LYS A 482 4.74 -0.69 -20.56
C LYS A 482 3.94 -1.34 -21.70
N PHE A 483 2.73 -0.86 -21.96
CA PHE A 483 1.97 -1.27 -23.14
C PHE A 483 2.70 -0.89 -24.43
N ALA A 484 3.14 0.37 -24.55
CA ALA A 484 3.83 0.85 -25.75
C ALA A 484 5.17 0.13 -26.01
N LEU A 485 5.96 -0.15 -24.98
CA LEU A 485 7.23 -0.88 -25.09
C LEU A 485 7.08 -2.26 -25.76
N ARG A 486 5.92 -2.91 -25.60
CA ARG A 486 5.64 -4.24 -26.16
C ARG A 486 4.94 -4.21 -27.52
N ALA A 487 4.41 -3.06 -27.94
CA ALA A 487 3.56 -2.94 -29.12
C ALA A 487 4.24 -3.37 -30.44
N LYS A 488 5.58 -3.39 -30.50
CA LYS A 488 6.38 -3.77 -31.66
C LYS A 488 7.39 -4.91 -31.38
N GLY A 489 7.19 -5.68 -30.31
CA GLY A 489 8.11 -6.75 -29.94
C GLY A 489 9.51 -6.24 -29.58
N GLU A 490 10.55 -6.87 -30.14
CA GLU A 490 11.98 -6.58 -29.85
C GLU A 490 12.60 -5.50 -30.77
N ASP A 491 11.79 -4.64 -31.40
CA ASP A 491 12.30 -3.51 -32.18
C ASP A 491 13.06 -2.53 -31.27
N ALA A 492 14.40 -2.56 -31.37
CA ALA A 492 15.29 -1.76 -30.54
C ALA A 492 15.14 -0.24 -30.76
N GLU A 493 14.86 0.21 -32.00
CA GLU A 493 14.66 1.64 -32.27
C GLU A 493 13.35 2.13 -31.65
N TRP A 494 12.31 1.31 -31.74
CA TRP A 494 11.04 1.58 -31.08
C TRP A 494 11.19 1.64 -29.56
N GLN A 495 11.82 0.63 -28.96
CA GLN A 495 12.04 0.57 -27.50
C GLN A 495 12.84 1.77 -27.01
N GLU A 496 13.91 2.16 -27.72
CA GLU A 496 14.70 3.34 -27.36
C GLU A 496 13.90 4.64 -27.52
N ARG A 497 13.05 4.74 -28.54
CA ARG A 497 12.17 5.91 -28.70
C ARG A 497 11.16 6.02 -27.56
N ILE A 498 10.50 4.92 -27.19
CA ILE A 498 9.58 4.88 -26.06
C ILE A 498 10.31 5.20 -24.76
N ARG A 499 11.52 4.67 -24.56
CA ARG A 499 12.37 4.98 -23.40
C ARG A 499 12.68 6.48 -23.33
N ARG A 500 13.10 7.11 -24.43
CA ARG A 500 13.37 8.57 -24.46
C ARG A 500 12.12 9.40 -24.16
N VAL A 501 10.96 9.02 -24.71
CA VAL A 501 9.69 9.68 -24.40
C VAL A 501 9.33 9.49 -22.92
N LEU A 502 9.51 8.30 -22.36
CA LEU A 502 9.29 8.02 -20.93
C LEU A 502 10.18 8.88 -20.04
N MET A 503 11.47 8.98 -20.33
CA MET A 503 12.40 9.80 -19.55
C MET A 503 12.04 11.29 -19.61
N MET A 504 11.59 11.79 -20.77
CA MET A 504 11.06 13.15 -20.87
C MET A 504 9.74 13.32 -20.10
N TYR A 505 8.85 12.34 -20.19
CA TYR A 505 7.58 12.33 -19.48
C TYR A 505 7.78 12.43 -17.97
N VAL A 506 8.70 11.63 -17.41
CA VAL A 506 9.07 11.68 -15.98
C VAL A 506 9.67 13.03 -15.59
N GLN A 507 10.50 13.64 -16.43
CA GLN A 507 11.06 14.97 -16.15
C GLN A 507 9.98 16.07 -16.12
N GLU A 508 8.98 15.98 -16.98
CA GLU A 508 7.92 16.99 -17.07
C GLU A 508 6.87 16.85 -15.97
N TYR A 509 6.37 15.63 -15.75
CA TYR A 509 5.24 15.34 -14.86
C TYR A 509 5.65 14.81 -13.49
N GLY A 510 6.87 14.27 -13.36
CA GLY A 510 7.41 13.65 -12.15
C GLY A 510 7.38 12.13 -12.18
N LEU A 511 8.21 11.50 -11.33
CA LEU A 511 8.30 10.05 -11.15
C LEU A 511 7.21 9.56 -10.19
N GLY A 512 6.53 8.47 -10.55
CA GLY A 512 5.59 7.75 -9.68
C GLY A 512 4.13 7.80 -10.15
N ARG A 513 3.21 7.30 -9.32
CA ARG A 513 1.78 7.18 -9.62
C ARG A 513 0.95 8.32 -9.02
N LEU A 514 -0.31 8.43 -9.44
CA LEU A 514 -1.28 9.40 -8.93
C LEU A 514 -2.36 8.65 -8.12
N ILE A 515 -1.96 8.11 -6.96
CA ILE A 515 -2.88 7.55 -5.96
C ILE A 515 -2.96 8.49 -4.76
N GLY A 516 -1.81 9.01 -4.31
CA GLY A 516 -1.67 10.04 -3.29
C GLY A 516 -1.35 11.43 -3.88
N PRO A 517 -1.43 12.50 -3.06
CA PRO A 517 -1.14 13.86 -3.50
C PRO A 517 0.32 14.05 -3.94
N ARG A 518 0.59 14.97 -4.88
CA ARG A 518 1.98 15.33 -5.23
C ARG A 518 2.65 16.07 -4.05
N PRO A 519 3.79 15.60 -3.54
CA PRO A 519 4.53 16.29 -2.49
C PRO A 519 5.48 17.38 -3.05
N ASN A 520 5.31 17.78 -4.31
CA ASN A 520 6.19 18.70 -5.05
C ASN A 520 6.56 19.99 -4.30
N TRP A 521 5.71 20.46 -3.39
CA TRP A 521 5.88 21.70 -2.64
C TRP A 521 5.75 21.51 -1.12
N SER A 522 5.69 20.27 -0.63
CA SER A 522 5.42 20.00 0.80
C SER A 522 6.46 20.62 1.72
N GLY A 523 7.73 20.66 1.29
CA GLY A 523 8.81 21.31 2.03
C GLY A 523 8.72 22.84 2.11
N ILE A 524 7.79 23.50 1.41
CA ILE A 524 7.50 24.93 1.62
C ILE A 524 6.59 25.14 2.82
N TYR A 525 5.49 24.39 2.89
CA TYR A 525 4.34 24.71 3.75
C TYR A 525 4.11 23.71 4.90
N ARG A 526 4.87 22.62 4.96
CA ARG A 526 4.86 21.67 6.09
C ARG A 526 6.18 21.76 6.83
N SER A 527 6.13 21.84 8.16
CA SER A 527 7.33 21.76 9.00
C SER A 527 8.02 20.40 8.89
N ASP A 528 9.28 20.32 9.30
CA ASP A 528 10.02 19.06 9.40
C ASP A 528 9.32 18.12 10.39
N GLU A 529 8.85 18.67 11.53
CA GLU A 529 8.03 17.94 12.51
C GLU A 529 6.80 17.32 11.86
N TRP A 530 6.06 18.09 11.06
CA TRP A 530 4.87 17.60 10.39
C TRP A 530 5.21 16.50 9.38
N LEU A 531 6.30 16.65 8.60
CA LEU A 531 6.69 15.67 7.59
C LEU A 531 7.14 14.35 8.22
N VAL A 532 8.02 14.40 9.21
CA VAL A 532 8.51 13.21 9.92
C VAL A 532 7.35 12.49 10.61
N GLU A 533 6.50 13.21 11.34
CA GLU A 533 5.35 12.61 12.01
C GLU A 533 4.31 12.08 11.01
N HIS A 534 4.14 12.75 9.86
CA HIS A 534 3.31 12.23 8.79
C HIS A 534 3.85 10.92 8.21
N PHE A 535 5.17 10.77 8.04
CA PHE A 535 5.75 9.48 7.61
C PHE A 535 5.57 8.39 8.66
N ARG A 536 5.78 8.71 9.95
CA ARG A 536 5.61 7.78 11.07
C ARG A 536 4.15 7.36 11.27
N ASN A 537 3.22 8.30 11.15
CA ASN A 537 1.79 8.08 11.39
C ASN A 537 0.93 9.00 10.51
N PRO A 538 0.70 8.64 9.23
CA PRO A 538 0.02 9.51 8.28
C PRO A 538 -1.40 9.91 8.72
N SER A 539 -2.11 8.99 9.38
CA SER A 539 -3.48 9.19 9.84
C SER A 539 -3.63 10.23 10.96
N ARG A 540 -2.52 10.60 11.62
CA ARG A 540 -2.50 11.64 12.65
C ARG A 540 -2.80 13.03 12.08
N HIS A 541 -2.20 13.36 10.95
CA HIS A 541 -2.32 14.67 10.32
C HIS A 541 -3.35 14.73 9.18
N VAL A 542 -3.59 13.58 8.54
CA VAL A 542 -4.56 13.44 7.47
C VAL A 542 -5.50 12.32 7.85
N ALA A 543 -6.72 12.67 8.28
CA ALA A 543 -7.68 11.69 8.74
C ALA A 543 -7.89 10.57 7.69
N ARG A 544 -7.86 9.32 8.14
CA ARG A 544 -8.03 8.12 7.28
C ARG A 544 -7.09 8.11 6.08
N SER A 545 -5.87 8.62 6.24
CA SER A 545 -4.84 8.48 5.23
C SER A 545 -4.63 7.00 4.92
N ILE A 546 -4.66 6.65 3.63
CA ILE A 546 -4.34 5.30 3.14
C ILE A 546 -2.83 5.07 3.04
N MET A 547 -2.03 6.11 3.28
CA MET A 547 -0.57 5.99 3.28
C MET A 547 -0.15 4.98 4.36
N PRO A 548 0.64 3.96 4.00
CA PRO A 548 1.07 2.95 4.95
C PRO A 548 2.05 3.52 5.97
N LEU A 549 2.18 2.81 7.10
CA LEU A 549 3.27 3.03 8.04
C LEU A 549 4.54 2.46 7.40
N MET A 550 5.45 3.34 7.00
CA MET A 550 6.71 2.93 6.41
C MET A 550 7.61 2.36 7.53
N PRO A 551 8.18 1.15 7.41
CA PRO A 551 9.01 0.58 8.46
C PRO A 551 10.46 1.09 8.35
N PHE A 552 10.64 2.40 8.24
CA PHE A 552 11.96 3.00 8.09
C PHE A 552 12.58 3.34 9.44
N ASP A 553 13.92 3.37 9.47
CA ASP A 553 14.65 4.04 10.51
C ASP A 553 14.47 5.56 10.42
N GLU A 554 14.58 6.25 11.55
CA GLU A 554 14.44 7.71 11.65
C GLU A 554 15.33 8.48 10.68
N THR A 555 16.55 7.99 10.49
CA THR A 555 17.52 8.60 9.59
C THR A 555 17.03 8.68 8.13
N LYS A 556 16.19 7.74 7.69
CA LYS A 556 15.56 7.79 6.36
C LYS A 556 14.41 8.80 6.28
N TYR A 557 13.64 8.99 7.35
CA TYR A 557 12.63 10.06 7.35
C TYR A 557 13.28 11.43 7.25
N PHE A 558 14.42 11.64 7.90
CA PHE A 558 15.21 12.85 7.75
C PHE A 558 15.74 13.02 6.31
N ALA A 559 16.19 11.93 5.68
CA ALA A 559 16.62 11.95 4.27
C ALA A 559 15.49 12.37 3.32
N LEU A 560 14.30 11.79 3.48
CA LEU A 560 13.11 12.13 2.69
C LEU A 560 12.66 13.57 2.94
N THR A 561 12.69 14.02 4.19
CA THR A 561 12.33 15.39 4.58
C THR A 561 13.26 16.40 3.94
N TYR A 562 14.58 16.18 4.05
CA TYR A 562 15.59 17.04 3.42
C TYR A 562 15.42 17.07 1.90
N MET A 563 15.21 15.92 1.26
CA MET A 563 14.95 15.84 -0.18
C MET A 563 13.70 16.65 -0.58
N LEU A 564 12.61 16.53 0.17
CA LEU A 564 11.37 17.29 -0.10
C LEU A 564 11.57 18.79 0.07
N ASP A 565 12.40 19.24 1.01
CA ASP A 565 12.69 20.66 1.19
C ASP A 565 13.44 21.25 -0.01
N VAL A 566 14.50 20.55 -0.45
CA VAL A 566 15.28 21.00 -1.60
C VAL A 566 14.44 20.96 -2.88
N MET A 567 13.67 19.89 -3.10
CA MET A 567 12.81 19.77 -4.27
C MET A 567 11.66 20.78 -4.26
N ALA A 568 11.08 21.05 -3.10
CA ALA A 568 9.99 22.01 -2.96
C ALA A 568 10.41 23.43 -3.33
N LEU A 569 11.59 23.86 -2.90
CA LEU A 569 12.15 25.16 -3.28
C LEU A 569 12.43 25.25 -4.77
N LYS A 570 13.10 24.22 -5.34
CA LYS A 570 13.37 24.16 -6.77
C LYS A 570 12.08 24.23 -7.60
N ASN A 571 11.09 23.42 -7.25
CA ASN A 571 9.80 23.36 -7.93
C ASN A 571 9.01 24.67 -7.81
N ARG A 572 8.97 25.28 -6.61
CA ARG A 572 8.34 26.59 -6.40
C ARG A 572 9.01 27.66 -7.26
N ASP A 573 10.33 27.75 -7.22
CA ASP A 573 11.08 28.79 -7.93
C ASP A 573 10.93 28.65 -9.45
N ASP A 574 10.86 27.42 -9.96
CA ASP A 574 10.62 27.18 -11.38
C ASP A 574 9.20 27.55 -11.83
N VAL A 575 8.20 27.37 -10.97
CA VAL A 575 6.82 27.87 -11.22
C VAL A 575 6.80 29.40 -11.17
N ARG A 576 7.47 30.01 -10.19
CA ARG A 576 7.56 31.47 -10.07
C ARG A 576 8.25 32.11 -11.28
N LYS A 577 9.31 31.51 -11.80
CA LYS A 577 9.97 31.96 -13.05
C LYS A 577 9.00 31.93 -14.23
N GLN A 578 8.16 30.90 -14.33
CA GLN A 578 7.13 30.81 -15.38
C GLN A 578 6.12 31.94 -15.24
N PHE A 579 5.58 32.17 -14.03
CA PHE A 579 4.63 33.26 -13.78
C PHE A 579 5.24 34.65 -13.99
N ALA A 580 6.53 34.85 -13.70
CA ALA A 580 7.21 36.11 -13.95
C ALA A 580 7.38 36.42 -15.45
N GLY A 581 7.52 35.38 -16.29
CA GLY A 581 7.67 35.54 -17.74
C GLY A 581 6.35 35.75 -18.49
N GLU A 582 5.30 35.04 -18.11
CA GLU A 582 3.99 35.01 -18.81
C GLU A 582 2.90 35.87 -18.13
N GLY A 583 3.11 36.25 -16.87
CA GLY A 583 2.06 36.72 -15.97
C GLY A 583 1.38 35.57 -15.24
N PHE A 584 0.73 35.87 -14.11
CA PHE A 584 -0.06 34.88 -13.38
C PHE A 584 -1.33 34.52 -14.17
N ASN A 585 -1.54 33.24 -14.45
CA ASN A 585 -2.73 32.72 -15.10
C ASN A 585 -3.47 31.77 -14.13
N PRO A 586 -4.66 32.15 -13.63
CA PRO A 586 -5.45 31.34 -12.70
C PRO A 586 -5.75 29.93 -13.18
N GLN A 587 -6.08 29.75 -14.47
CA GLN A 587 -6.42 28.44 -15.03
C GLN A 587 -5.19 27.51 -15.05
N LYS A 588 -4.02 28.04 -15.45
CA LYS A 588 -2.77 27.28 -15.45
C LYS A 588 -2.32 26.93 -14.02
N ALA A 589 -2.46 27.87 -13.08
CA ALA A 589 -2.21 27.63 -11.67
C ALA A 589 -3.15 26.56 -11.08
N TYR A 590 -4.43 26.58 -11.45
CA TYR A 590 -5.42 25.59 -11.02
C TYR A 590 -5.09 24.19 -11.53
N SER A 591 -4.77 24.03 -12.82
CA SER A 591 -4.39 22.73 -13.38
C SER A 591 -3.13 22.18 -12.69
N LEU A 592 -2.14 23.03 -12.43
CA LEU A 592 -0.90 22.63 -11.78
C LEU A 592 -1.05 22.24 -10.30
N LEU A 593 -1.86 22.97 -9.52
CA LEU A 593 -1.88 22.89 -8.06
C LEU A 593 -3.14 22.22 -7.50
N CYS A 594 -4.27 22.30 -8.20
CA CYS A 594 -5.59 21.96 -7.66
C CYS A 594 -6.26 20.77 -8.38
N ALA A 595 -6.07 20.64 -9.69
CA ALA A 595 -6.81 19.68 -10.52
C ALA A 595 -6.53 18.20 -10.17
N GLN A 596 -5.37 17.87 -9.60
CA GLN A 596 -5.09 16.51 -9.12
C GLN A 596 -6.17 15.99 -8.14
N CYS A 597 -6.73 16.89 -7.31
CA CYS A 597 -7.77 16.59 -6.33
C CYS A 597 -9.15 17.02 -6.85
N HIS A 598 -9.26 18.28 -7.30
CA HIS A 598 -10.55 18.86 -7.65
C HIS A 598 -11.00 18.58 -9.09
N GLY A 599 -10.16 17.93 -9.91
CA GLY A 599 -10.41 17.67 -11.34
C GLY A 599 -10.23 18.92 -12.21
N GLU A 600 -9.89 18.75 -13.49
CA GLU A 600 -9.68 19.86 -14.44
C GLU A 600 -10.91 20.76 -14.59
N TYR A 601 -12.11 20.20 -14.37
CA TYR A 601 -13.39 20.90 -14.45
C TYR A 601 -14.01 21.22 -13.08
N GLN A 602 -13.21 21.16 -12.01
CA GLN A 602 -13.60 21.54 -10.65
C GLN A 602 -14.69 20.70 -10.00
N GLN A 603 -14.88 19.47 -10.47
CA GLN A 603 -15.97 18.57 -10.06
C GLN A 603 -15.67 17.81 -8.76
N GLY A 604 -14.45 17.89 -8.23
CA GLY A 604 -14.04 17.14 -7.04
C GLY A 604 -13.67 15.67 -7.32
N ASN A 605 -13.43 15.32 -8.59
CA ASN A 605 -13.17 13.97 -9.09
C ASN A 605 -11.80 13.85 -9.76
N GLY A 606 -10.80 14.61 -9.29
CA GLY A 606 -9.43 14.47 -9.79
C GLY A 606 -8.91 13.03 -9.62
N PRO A 607 -7.82 12.65 -10.31
CA PRO A 607 -7.33 11.28 -10.35
C PRO A 607 -7.06 10.65 -8.97
N ILE A 608 -6.80 11.46 -7.94
CA ILE A 608 -6.56 10.96 -6.57
C ILE A 608 -7.78 11.06 -5.65
N ALA A 609 -8.87 11.71 -6.09
CA ALA A 609 -9.99 12.10 -5.24
C ALA A 609 -10.67 10.92 -4.52
N GLU A 610 -10.71 9.75 -5.17
CA GLU A 610 -11.28 8.51 -4.63
C GLU A 610 -10.49 7.97 -3.42
N TRP A 611 -9.19 8.26 -3.36
CA TRP A 611 -8.25 7.66 -2.41
C TRP A 611 -7.93 8.55 -1.20
N ILE A 612 -8.45 9.78 -1.18
CA ILE A 612 -8.18 10.74 -0.12
C ILE A 612 -9.44 11.05 0.69
N TYR A 613 -9.25 11.26 1.99
CA TYR A 613 -10.33 11.58 2.91
C TYR A 613 -10.04 12.90 3.67
N PRO A 614 -11.04 13.79 3.82
CA PRO A 614 -12.33 13.77 3.13
C PRO A 614 -12.15 14.03 1.63
N ILE A 615 -13.07 13.51 0.82
CA ILE A 615 -13.04 13.74 -0.63
C ILE A 615 -13.12 15.24 -0.97
N PRO A 616 -12.44 15.69 -2.04
CA PRO A 616 -12.45 17.08 -2.47
C PRO A 616 -13.86 17.60 -2.76
N LYS A 617 -14.09 18.89 -2.48
CA LYS A 617 -15.39 19.51 -2.77
C LYS A 617 -15.54 19.77 -4.27
N ASN A 618 -16.74 19.52 -4.78
CA ASN A 618 -17.16 19.93 -6.12
C ASN A 618 -17.38 21.45 -6.14
N LEU A 619 -16.41 22.19 -6.69
CA LEU A 619 -16.44 23.65 -6.76
C LEU A 619 -17.32 24.15 -7.92
N ASN A 620 -17.65 23.26 -8.88
CA ASN A 620 -18.60 23.56 -9.95
C ASN A 620 -20.08 23.46 -9.48
N LYS A 621 -20.35 22.91 -8.30
CA LYS A 621 -21.72 22.80 -7.76
C LYS A 621 -22.19 24.14 -7.18
N PRO A 622 -23.19 24.82 -7.78
CA PRO A 622 -23.58 26.16 -7.34
C PRO A 622 -24.10 26.18 -5.89
N ASP A 623 -24.78 25.12 -5.44
CA ASP A 623 -25.28 25.03 -4.07
C ASP A 623 -24.15 25.05 -3.04
N PHE A 624 -23.00 24.43 -3.34
CA PHE A 624 -21.85 24.46 -2.46
C PHE A 624 -21.14 25.82 -2.56
N LEU A 625 -20.72 26.20 -3.77
CA LEU A 625 -19.82 27.34 -3.93
C LEU A 625 -20.50 28.68 -3.63
N ARG A 626 -21.82 28.83 -3.88
CA ARG A 626 -22.56 30.04 -3.48
C ARG A 626 -22.70 30.18 -1.96
N ASN A 627 -22.66 29.08 -1.21
CA ASN A 627 -22.71 29.12 0.26
C ASN A 627 -21.34 29.38 0.91
N LEU A 628 -20.28 29.54 0.10
CA LEU A 628 -18.96 29.99 0.52
C LEU A 628 -18.78 31.43 -0.02
N THR A 629 -18.26 32.35 0.79
CA THR A 629 -17.91 33.68 0.27
C THR A 629 -16.56 33.59 -0.44
N PRO A 630 -16.25 34.48 -1.41
CA PRO A 630 -14.92 34.53 -2.03
C PRO A 630 -13.80 34.67 -0.99
N GLN A 631 -14.00 35.49 0.04
CA GLN A 631 -13.05 35.63 1.16
C GLN A 631 -12.80 34.31 1.89
N LYS A 632 -13.86 33.57 2.28
CA LYS A 632 -13.72 32.26 2.95
C LYS A 632 -13.07 31.22 2.04
N ALA A 633 -13.28 31.32 0.72
CA ALA A 633 -12.61 30.47 -0.25
C ALA A 633 -11.10 30.79 -0.33
N ALA A 634 -10.73 32.08 -0.36
CA ALA A 634 -9.34 32.52 -0.27
C ALA A 634 -8.67 32.03 1.02
N GLU A 635 -9.32 32.21 2.18
CA GLU A 635 -8.83 31.71 3.47
C GLU A 635 -8.56 30.19 3.43
N SER A 636 -9.43 29.41 2.79
CA SER A 636 -9.27 27.96 2.64
C SER A 636 -8.11 27.55 1.73
N ILE A 637 -7.72 28.41 0.78
CA ILE A 637 -6.56 28.18 -0.10
C ILE A 637 -5.27 28.60 0.60
N VAL A 638 -5.27 29.76 1.28
CA VAL A 638 -4.11 30.30 2.00
C VAL A 638 -3.71 29.35 3.14
N HIS A 639 -4.64 29.04 4.03
CA HIS A 639 -4.41 28.25 5.25
C HIS A 639 -4.69 26.75 5.06
N GLY A 640 -5.12 26.34 3.87
CA GLY A 640 -5.50 24.97 3.59
C GLY A 640 -6.70 24.51 4.41
N VAL A 641 -6.88 23.19 4.50
CA VAL A 641 -7.86 22.58 5.40
C VAL A 641 -7.13 21.61 6.31
N LYS A 642 -6.73 22.11 7.49
CA LYS A 642 -6.04 21.32 8.52
C LYS A 642 -6.83 20.04 8.84
N GLY A 643 -6.11 18.93 9.01
CA GLY A 643 -6.66 17.58 9.22
C GLY A 643 -7.12 16.88 7.94
N GLY A 644 -7.06 17.57 6.79
CA GLY A 644 -7.35 17.01 5.48
C GLY A 644 -6.18 17.14 4.52
N PRO A 645 -6.34 16.64 3.28
CA PRO A 645 -5.29 16.60 2.28
C PRO A 645 -5.01 17.95 1.61
N MET A 646 -5.84 18.99 1.85
CA MET A 646 -5.68 20.31 1.22
C MET A 646 -4.58 21.12 1.93
N PRO A 647 -3.43 21.40 1.28
CA PRO A 647 -2.31 22.09 1.92
C PRO A 647 -2.54 23.62 2.00
N PRO A 648 -1.80 24.31 2.88
CA PRO A 648 -1.81 25.77 2.98
C PRO A 648 -0.91 26.40 1.91
N TRP A 649 -1.49 26.76 0.76
CA TRP A 649 -0.72 27.27 -0.38
C TRP A 649 -0.12 28.66 -0.17
N GLY A 650 -0.68 29.42 0.78
CA GLY A 650 -0.28 30.79 1.11
C GLY A 650 0.68 30.90 2.29
N GLU A 651 1.09 29.78 2.88
CA GLU A 651 1.94 29.75 4.07
C GLU A 651 3.34 29.20 3.76
N VAL A 652 4.28 29.51 4.66
CA VAL A 652 5.63 28.94 4.69
C VAL A 652 5.88 28.43 6.09
N ALA A 653 6.38 27.21 6.21
CA ALA A 653 6.72 26.62 7.50
C ALA A 653 7.91 27.36 8.13
N MET A 654 7.77 27.68 9.42
CA MET A 654 8.69 28.58 10.13
C MET A 654 10.06 27.97 10.44
N ASP A 655 10.12 26.64 10.54
CA ASP A 655 11.30 25.85 10.90
C ASP A 655 12.21 25.54 9.71
N LYS A 656 11.83 25.96 8.50
CA LYS A 656 12.57 25.64 7.27
C LYS A 656 13.85 26.47 7.15
N PRO A 657 15.05 25.84 7.23
CA PRO A 657 16.31 26.57 7.19
C PRO A 657 16.57 27.23 5.82
N MET A 658 15.88 26.77 4.78
CA MET A 658 15.98 27.29 3.42
C MET A 658 14.79 28.19 3.02
N ALA A 659 13.89 28.54 3.94
CA ALA A 659 12.74 29.41 3.64
C ALA A 659 13.20 30.85 3.37
N ASP A 660 12.97 31.32 2.15
CA ASP A 660 13.08 32.74 1.79
C ASP A 660 11.80 33.53 2.13
N GLY A 661 10.90 32.93 2.91
CA GLY A 661 9.60 33.49 3.31
C GLY A 661 8.56 33.57 2.19
N LYS A 662 8.82 33.00 1.01
CA LYS A 662 7.88 33.06 -0.12
C LYS A 662 6.98 31.82 -0.20
N PRO A 663 5.64 31.99 -0.16
CA PRO A 663 4.71 30.89 -0.30
C PRO A 663 4.59 30.40 -1.74
N VAL A 664 3.91 29.27 -1.94
CA VAL A 664 3.63 28.74 -3.29
C VAL A 664 2.72 29.68 -4.08
N LEU A 665 1.69 30.23 -3.43
CA LEU A 665 0.82 31.28 -3.96
C LEU A 665 0.83 32.49 -3.02
N THR A 666 0.94 33.69 -3.57
CA THR A 666 0.77 34.94 -2.82
C THR A 666 -0.71 35.23 -2.61
N GLN A 667 -1.04 36.11 -1.66
CA GLN A 667 -2.43 36.50 -1.40
C GLN A 667 -3.14 37.05 -2.65
N ASP A 668 -2.44 37.85 -3.46
CA ASP A 668 -3.00 38.43 -4.69
C ASP A 668 -3.32 37.34 -5.73
N GLU A 669 -2.42 36.38 -5.91
CA GLU A 669 -2.63 35.24 -6.81
C GLU A 669 -3.77 34.33 -6.34
N VAL A 670 -3.91 34.15 -5.02
CA VAL A 670 -5.06 33.43 -4.45
C VAL A 670 -6.36 34.16 -4.75
N ASN A 671 -6.40 35.49 -4.60
CA ASN A 671 -7.59 36.27 -4.92
C ASN A 671 -7.96 36.16 -6.41
N GLN A 672 -6.98 36.27 -7.31
CA GLN A 672 -7.18 36.08 -8.75
C GLN A 672 -7.68 34.66 -9.09
N LEU A 673 -7.16 33.65 -8.38
CA LEU A 673 -7.59 32.25 -8.53
C LEU A 673 -9.04 32.05 -8.06
N VAL A 674 -9.41 32.64 -6.93
CA VAL A 674 -10.78 32.62 -6.41
C VAL A 674 -11.73 33.30 -7.38
N ASP A 675 -11.40 34.51 -7.85
CA ASP A 675 -12.23 35.23 -8.81
C ASP A 675 -12.47 34.41 -10.07
N TRP A 676 -11.43 33.73 -10.57
CA TRP A 676 -11.56 32.82 -11.70
C TRP A 676 -12.50 31.64 -11.39
N ILE A 677 -12.32 30.94 -10.26
CA ILE A 677 -13.19 29.82 -9.84
C ILE A 677 -14.67 30.27 -9.83
N TYR A 678 -14.98 31.40 -9.19
CA TYR A 678 -16.37 31.90 -9.13
C TYR A 678 -16.88 32.38 -10.49
N SER A 679 -16.02 32.91 -11.36
CA SER A 679 -16.41 33.32 -12.72
C SER A 679 -16.85 32.17 -13.61
N THR A 680 -16.39 30.95 -13.31
CA THR A 680 -16.73 29.73 -14.07
C THR A 680 -18.04 29.07 -13.62
N LEU A 681 -18.68 29.56 -12.55
CA LEU A 681 -19.92 28.97 -12.04
C LEU A 681 -21.10 29.11 -12.99
N PRO A 682 -21.87 28.03 -13.24
CA PRO A 682 -23.09 28.11 -14.04
C PRO A 682 -24.22 28.87 -13.31
N GLY A 683 -24.84 29.82 -14.02
CA GLY A 683 -25.94 30.66 -13.53
C GLY A 683 -25.46 31.95 -12.87
N GLY A 684 -25.67 33.08 -13.55
CA GLY A 684 -25.02 34.39 -13.34
C GLY A 684 -25.31 35.17 -12.05
N ARG A 685 -25.68 34.52 -10.93
CA ARG A 685 -25.73 35.18 -9.61
C ARG A 685 -24.66 34.56 -8.71
N VAL A 686 -23.53 35.26 -8.60
CA VAL A 686 -22.51 35.04 -7.57
C VAL A 686 -22.95 35.82 -6.33
N LEU A 687 -23.09 35.14 -5.19
CA LEU A 687 -23.31 35.82 -3.91
C LEU A 687 -22.01 36.54 -3.55
N ARG A 688 -22.08 37.87 -3.34
CA ARG A 688 -20.88 38.71 -3.28
C ARG A 688 -20.41 38.92 -1.85
N GLU A 689 -21.33 38.89 -0.88
CA GLU A 689 -21.04 39.28 0.49
C GLU A 689 -21.62 38.30 1.52
N GLN A 690 -21.06 38.30 2.73
CA GLN A 690 -21.49 37.42 3.83
C GLN A 690 -22.98 37.59 4.18
N GLN A 691 -23.52 38.80 4.00
CA GLN A 691 -24.93 39.12 4.19
C GLN A 691 -25.86 38.39 3.20
N ASP A 692 -25.35 37.90 2.07
CA ASP A 692 -26.15 37.17 1.09
C ASP A 692 -26.40 35.70 1.49
N VAL A 693 -25.72 35.21 2.53
CA VAL A 693 -25.76 33.81 2.97
C VAL A 693 -26.25 33.72 4.42
N PRO A 694 -27.51 33.29 4.66
CA PRO A 694 -28.13 33.27 6.00
C PRO A 694 -27.31 32.55 7.07
N LYS A 695 -26.61 31.48 6.69
CA LYS A 695 -25.75 30.70 7.58
C LYS A 695 -24.68 31.55 8.27
N TRP A 696 -24.11 32.52 7.56
CA TRP A 696 -23.02 33.34 8.07
C TRP A 696 -23.50 34.56 8.86
N GLN A 697 -24.82 34.81 8.91
CA GLN A 697 -25.44 35.83 9.75
C GLN A 697 -25.72 35.33 11.18
N TYR A 698 -25.80 34.01 11.38
CA TYR A 698 -26.06 33.43 12.70
C TYR A 698 -24.93 33.75 13.68
N SER A 699 -25.23 34.54 14.70
CA SER A 699 -24.30 35.05 15.70
C SER A 699 -24.51 34.39 17.07
N PRO A 700 -23.60 34.60 18.05
CA PRO A 700 -23.85 34.17 19.42
C PRO A 700 -25.13 34.76 20.03
N ASP A 701 -25.54 35.96 19.63
CA ASP A 701 -26.80 36.58 20.09
C ASP A 701 -28.03 35.82 19.61
N ASP A 702 -27.98 35.18 18.43
CA ASP A 702 -29.06 34.29 17.98
C ASP A 702 -29.16 33.05 18.87
N VAL A 703 -28.01 32.46 19.26
CA VAL A 703 -27.97 31.33 20.20
C VAL A 703 -28.63 31.71 21.52
N ILE A 704 -28.27 32.87 22.07
CA ILE A 704 -28.83 33.38 23.34
C ILE A 704 -30.34 33.62 23.22
N ARG A 705 -30.79 34.26 22.14
CA ARG A 705 -32.21 34.51 21.90
C ARG A 705 -33.02 33.22 21.80
N GLU A 706 -32.51 32.20 21.10
CA GLU A 706 -33.14 30.89 21.00
C GLU A 706 -33.29 30.24 22.39
N LEU A 707 -32.22 30.25 23.19
CA LEU A 707 -32.24 29.70 24.55
C LEU A 707 -33.26 30.38 25.46
N ILE A 708 -33.36 31.72 25.38
CA ILE A 708 -34.34 32.50 26.16
C ILE A 708 -35.77 32.15 25.71
N GLN A 709 -36.02 32.06 24.40
CA GLN A 709 -37.34 31.71 23.86
C GLN A 709 -37.78 30.29 24.24
N GLU A 710 -36.84 29.37 24.34
CA GLU A 710 -37.09 27.96 24.68
C GLU A 710 -37.34 27.73 26.18
N GLY A 711 -37.11 28.72 27.04
CA GLY A 711 -37.39 28.64 28.49
C GLY A 711 -36.58 27.56 29.21
N VAL A 712 -35.38 27.26 28.70
CA VAL A 712 -34.54 26.15 29.18
C VAL A 712 -34.03 26.43 30.60
N GLU A 713 -34.25 25.52 31.56
CA GLU A 713 -33.61 25.58 32.89
C GLU A 713 -32.13 25.13 32.79
N TRP A 714 -31.18 26.01 33.14
CA TRP A 714 -29.74 25.71 33.13
C TRP A 714 -29.27 25.20 34.49
N GLU A 715 -28.58 24.06 34.53
CA GLU A 715 -27.78 23.65 35.69
C GLU A 715 -26.37 24.25 35.57
N ARG A 716 -26.02 25.19 36.46
CA ARG A 716 -24.62 25.60 36.71
C ARG A 716 -23.97 24.64 37.71
N PRO A 717 -22.64 24.41 37.66
CA PRO A 717 -21.95 23.64 38.69
C PRO A 717 -22.24 24.19 40.09
N LEU A 718 -22.43 23.30 41.07
CA LEU A 718 -22.75 23.55 42.48
C LEU A 718 -21.63 24.29 43.26
N SER A 719 -21.18 25.46 42.80
CA SER A 719 -20.27 26.33 43.57
C SER A 719 -20.99 27.52 44.21
N SER A 720 -22.24 27.81 43.84
CA SER A 720 -23.07 28.81 44.52
C SER A 720 -24.50 28.32 44.63
N GLY A 721 -24.91 27.96 45.85
CA GLY A 721 -26.27 27.51 46.15
C GLY A 721 -27.29 28.62 45.95
N PHE A 722 -27.83 28.74 44.74
CA PHE A 722 -29.12 29.33 44.40
C PHE A 722 -29.35 29.02 42.92
N PHE A 723 -30.40 28.28 42.57
CA PHE A 723 -30.80 28.08 41.18
C PHE A 723 -31.63 29.30 40.74
N PRO A 724 -31.13 30.22 39.89
CA PRO A 724 -31.98 31.25 39.32
C PRO A 724 -32.79 30.60 38.19
N ARG A 725 -34.11 30.76 38.24
CA ARG A 725 -34.94 30.59 37.04
C ARG A 725 -34.61 31.73 36.08
N LEU A 726 -34.35 31.41 34.81
CA LEU A 726 -34.19 32.40 33.77
C LEU A 726 -35.52 33.14 33.57
N HIS A 727 -35.53 34.44 33.83
CA HIS A 727 -36.65 35.33 33.47
C HIS A 727 -36.36 35.96 32.11
N ALA A 728 -37.38 36.08 31.25
CA ALA A 728 -37.27 36.59 29.87
C ALA A 728 -36.78 38.05 29.72
N GLU A 729 -36.47 38.72 30.83
CA GLU A 729 -36.13 40.15 30.91
C GLU A 729 -34.64 40.41 31.22
N GLU A 730 -33.81 39.38 31.41
CA GLU A 730 -32.36 39.53 31.68
C GLU A 730 -31.52 39.50 30.39
N THR A 731 -30.63 40.49 30.21
CA THR A 731 -29.63 40.50 29.13
C THR A 731 -28.51 39.52 29.47
N PHE A 732 -28.37 38.44 28.70
CA PHE A 732 -27.27 37.49 28.81
C PHE A 732 -26.07 37.93 27.97
N PRO A 733 -24.91 38.26 28.59
CA PRO A 733 -23.67 38.52 27.85
C PRO A 733 -23.22 37.29 27.08
N ILE A 734 -22.63 37.47 25.89
CA ILE A 734 -22.01 36.38 25.11
C ILE A 734 -20.96 35.64 25.94
N THR A 735 -20.20 36.38 26.75
CA THR A 735 -19.16 35.87 27.65
C THR A 735 -19.68 34.98 28.76
N ASP A 736 -20.99 34.86 28.96
CA ASP A 736 -21.54 33.95 29.96
C ASP A 736 -21.60 32.51 29.45
N ILE A 737 -21.73 32.34 28.13
CA ILE A 737 -21.85 31.02 27.49
C ILE A 737 -20.57 30.64 26.76
N PHE A 738 -19.91 31.62 26.14
CA PHE A 738 -18.74 31.40 25.31
C PHE A 738 -17.49 32.03 25.92
N ASP A 739 -16.41 31.25 25.93
CA ASP A 739 -15.05 31.78 25.94
C ASP A 739 -14.77 32.37 24.56
N VAL A 740 -14.36 33.64 24.54
CA VAL A 740 -14.06 34.37 23.31
C VAL A 740 -12.55 34.51 23.20
N THR A 741 -11.97 33.86 22.20
CA THR A 741 -10.55 33.99 21.85
C THR A 741 -10.41 34.64 20.48
N GLU A 742 -9.22 35.13 20.16
CA GLU A 742 -8.93 35.63 18.82
C GLU A 742 -8.49 34.46 17.93
N ASN A 743 -9.04 34.35 16.73
CA ASN A 743 -8.56 33.42 15.73
C ASN A 743 -7.20 33.89 15.21
N SER A 744 -6.14 33.12 15.49
CA SER A 744 -4.77 33.45 15.08
C SER A 744 -4.58 33.60 13.56
N GLN A 745 -5.46 33.01 12.74
CA GLN A 745 -5.37 33.08 11.27
C GLN A 745 -6.11 34.28 10.67
N THR A 746 -7.24 34.69 11.26
CA THR A 746 -8.15 35.70 10.65
C THR A 746 -8.36 36.94 11.50
N GLY A 747 -7.98 36.93 12.78
CA GLY A 747 -8.34 37.96 13.77
C GLY A 747 -9.83 37.97 14.16
N GLU A 748 -10.67 37.12 13.55
CA GLU A 748 -12.09 37.01 13.90
C GLU A 748 -12.24 36.38 15.31
N PRO A 749 -13.27 36.75 16.09
CA PRO A 749 -13.53 36.11 17.38
C PRO A 749 -13.90 34.63 17.19
N PHE A 750 -13.23 33.77 17.95
CA PHE A 750 -13.54 32.36 18.13
C PHE A 750 -14.38 32.16 19.37
N TYR A 751 -15.54 31.54 19.20
CA TYR A 751 -16.46 31.24 20.29
C TYR A 751 -16.37 29.77 20.68
N ARG A 752 -15.94 29.49 21.91
CA ARG A 752 -15.93 28.14 22.49
C ARG A 752 -16.89 28.06 23.67
N ILE A 753 -17.75 27.05 23.71
CA ILE A 753 -18.68 26.84 24.84
C ILE A 753 -17.83 26.62 26.08
N LYS A 754 -18.12 27.35 27.17
CA LYS A 754 -17.36 27.23 28.41
C LYS A 754 -17.39 25.80 28.94
N LYS A 755 -16.24 25.36 29.48
CA LYS A 755 -16.08 24.02 30.07
C LYS A 755 -17.01 23.77 31.26
N GLU A 756 -17.48 24.81 31.97
CA GLU A 756 -18.47 24.67 33.05
C GLU A 756 -19.80 24.04 32.62
N PHE A 757 -20.13 24.11 31.31
CA PHE A 757 -21.34 23.50 30.76
C PHE A 757 -21.17 22.04 30.33
N TYR A 758 -19.94 21.49 30.34
CA TYR A 758 -19.64 20.10 30.00
C TYR A 758 -19.98 19.16 31.18
N THR A 759 -21.19 19.29 31.72
CA THR A 759 -21.69 18.43 32.79
C THR A 759 -21.98 17.02 32.27
N ALA A 760 -21.90 16.00 33.13
CA ALA A 760 -22.21 14.62 32.76
C ALA A 760 -23.62 14.49 32.12
N LYS A 761 -24.59 15.28 32.60
CA LYS A 761 -25.96 15.33 32.05
C LYS A 761 -25.99 15.91 30.63
N ASN A 762 -25.30 17.02 30.38
CA ASN A 762 -25.25 17.62 29.04
C ASN A 762 -24.51 16.74 28.03
N LEU A 763 -23.40 16.12 28.45
CA LEU A 763 -22.65 15.18 27.62
C LEU A 763 -23.48 13.92 27.31
N ALA A 764 -24.17 13.35 28.30
CA ALA A 764 -25.04 12.20 28.09
C ALA A 764 -26.23 12.53 27.17
N ALA A 765 -26.84 13.71 27.32
CA ALA A 765 -27.91 14.17 26.44
C ALA A 765 -27.42 14.35 24.98
N GLY A 766 -26.26 14.99 24.81
CA GLY A 766 -25.62 15.15 23.50
C GLY A 766 -25.25 13.82 22.85
N GLN A 767 -24.68 12.89 23.63
CA GLN A 767 -24.34 11.54 23.18
C GLN A 767 -25.58 10.75 22.73
N ALA A 768 -26.64 10.74 23.55
CA ALA A 768 -27.88 10.05 23.21
C ALA A 768 -28.48 10.60 21.91
N PHE A 769 -28.55 11.93 21.78
CA PHE A 769 -29.05 12.58 20.59
C PHE A 769 -28.20 12.27 19.35
N PHE A 770 -26.87 12.31 19.47
CA PHE A 770 -25.94 11.98 18.39
C PHE A 770 -26.11 10.52 17.93
N HIS A 771 -26.21 9.60 18.88
CA HIS A 771 -26.32 8.17 18.59
C HIS A 771 -27.63 7.86 17.86
N GLU A 772 -28.74 8.48 18.27
CA GLU A 772 -30.06 8.27 17.65
C GLU A 772 -30.18 8.90 16.25
N ASN A 773 -29.56 10.06 16.02
CA ASN A 773 -29.83 10.88 14.82
C ASN A 773 -28.65 11.04 13.86
N CYS A 774 -27.42 11.10 14.37
CA CYS A 774 -26.23 11.47 13.60
C CYS A 774 -25.36 10.27 13.22
N SER A 775 -25.33 9.24 14.07
CA SER A 775 -24.45 8.07 13.93
C SER A 775 -24.67 7.27 12.64
N VAL A 776 -25.88 7.33 12.07
CA VAL A 776 -26.22 6.65 10.81
C VAL A 776 -25.32 7.11 9.65
N CYS A 777 -24.87 8.36 9.68
CA CYS A 777 -23.94 8.93 8.72
C CYS A 777 -22.54 9.10 9.31
N HIS A 778 -22.43 9.64 10.53
CA HIS A 778 -21.16 9.98 11.16
C HIS A 778 -20.49 8.83 11.93
N GLY A 779 -21.13 7.66 12.06
CA GLY A 779 -20.62 6.53 12.87
C GLY A 779 -20.93 6.69 14.35
N GLY A 780 -20.97 5.59 15.11
CA GLY A 780 -21.23 5.62 16.56
C GLY A 780 -20.17 6.39 17.34
N GLU A 781 -18.92 6.30 16.89
CA GLU A 781 -17.76 7.00 17.45
C GLU A 781 -17.47 8.34 16.76
N ALA A 782 -18.42 8.83 15.94
CA ALA A 782 -18.28 10.04 15.13
C ALA A 782 -17.07 10.04 14.16
N ASP A 783 -16.64 8.84 13.74
CA ASP A 783 -15.47 8.62 12.89
C ASP A 783 -15.71 8.91 11.40
N GLY A 784 -16.96 9.15 11.00
CA GLY A 784 -17.37 9.35 9.61
C GLY A 784 -17.60 8.06 8.82
N ALA A 785 -17.73 6.89 9.47
CA ALA A 785 -18.11 5.61 8.84
C ALA A 785 -19.45 5.09 9.36
N GLY A 786 -20.48 5.94 9.40
CA GLY A 786 -21.84 5.46 9.58
C GLY A 786 -22.24 4.55 8.42
N PRO A 787 -23.21 3.62 8.60
CA PRO A 787 -23.64 2.69 7.56
C PRO A 787 -24.11 3.37 6.27
N ARG A 788 -24.56 4.63 6.33
CA ARG A 788 -24.91 5.40 5.13
C ARG A 788 -23.72 6.09 4.45
N ALA A 789 -22.58 6.22 5.12
CA ALA A 789 -21.40 6.90 4.56
C ALA A 789 -20.82 6.16 3.35
N GLU A 790 -20.95 4.84 3.29
CA GLU A 790 -20.45 4.01 2.17
C GLU A 790 -21.09 4.39 0.84
N ALA A 791 -22.39 4.70 0.84
CA ALA A 791 -23.14 5.06 -0.37
C ALA A 791 -22.98 6.54 -0.78
N MET A 792 -22.15 7.33 -0.09
CA MET A 792 -21.99 8.76 -0.37
C MET A 792 -20.75 9.02 -1.23
N GLU A 793 -20.96 9.19 -2.54
CA GLU A 793 -19.89 9.38 -3.53
C GLU A 793 -19.45 10.85 -3.68
N GLU A 794 -20.38 11.82 -3.58
CA GLU A 794 -20.06 13.25 -3.79
C GLU A 794 -19.55 13.96 -2.53
N ALA A 795 -19.94 13.51 -1.34
CA ALA A 795 -19.50 14.08 -0.08
C ALA A 795 -19.60 13.07 1.08
N LYS A 796 -18.45 12.53 1.52
CA LYS A 796 -18.41 11.69 2.71
C LYS A 796 -18.63 12.53 4.00
N PRO A 797 -19.34 11.99 5.01
CA PRO A 797 -19.44 12.60 6.34
C PRO A 797 -18.05 12.83 6.92
N ARG A 798 -17.82 13.99 7.55
CA ARG A 798 -16.54 14.27 8.23
C ARG A 798 -16.40 13.43 9.50
N MET A 799 -15.15 13.04 9.77
CA MET A 799 -14.66 12.47 11.02
C MET A 799 -14.64 13.60 12.04
N LEU A 800 -15.60 13.59 12.96
CA LEU A 800 -15.76 14.63 13.97
C LEU A 800 -14.79 14.45 15.15
N THR A 801 -13.98 13.40 15.10
CA THR A 801 -12.81 13.14 15.96
C THR A 801 -11.47 13.57 15.34
N ASN A 802 -11.50 14.16 14.14
CA ASN A 802 -10.31 14.74 13.50
C ASN A 802 -9.96 16.08 14.16
N LEU A 803 -9.05 16.04 15.13
CA LEU A 803 -8.61 17.21 15.90
C LEU A 803 -8.07 18.35 15.07
N ASP A 804 -7.14 18.04 14.18
CA ASP A 804 -6.50 19.01 13.31
C ASP A 804 -7.55 19.83 12.53
N TRP A 805 -8.67 19.20 12.14
CA TRP A 805 -9.80 19.92 11.57
C TRP A 805 -10.64 20.64 12.62
N LEU A 806 -11.02 19.93 13.70
CA LEU A 806 -11.97 20.39 14.71
C LEU A 806 -11.46 21.65 15.43
N ASP A 807 -10.16 21.76 15.69
CA ASP A 807 -9.56 22.89 16.40
C ASP A 807 -9.51 24.19 15.61
N THR A 808 -9.45 24.08 14.28
CA THR A 808 -9.55 25.24 13.38
C THR A 808 -10.97 25.78 13.23
N ARG A 809 -11.95 25.19 13.93
CA ARG A 809 -13.36 25.62 13.91
C ARG A 809 -13.78 25.99 15.30
N ASP A 810 -14.51 27.08 15.43
CA ASP A 810 -15.15 27.45 16.68
C ASP A 810 -16.50 26.70 16.83
N ASP A 811 -17.10 26.78 18.00
CA ASP A 811 -18.35 26.08 18.28
C ASP A 811 -19.52 26.71 17.51
N LEU A 812 -19.47 28.01 17.25
CA LEU A 812 -20.43 28.69 16.41
C LEU A 812 -20.41 28.15 14.96
N ARG A 813 -19.23 27.84 14.40
CA ARG A 813 -19.11 27.19 13.09
C ARG A 813 -19.76 25.81 13.07
N LEU A 814 -19.69 25.04 14.16
CA LEU A 814 -20.35 23.73 14.28
C LEU A 814 -21.87 23.90 14.42
N LEU A 815 -22.33 24.82 15.27
CA LEU A 815 -23.76 25.16 15.41
C LEU A 815 -24.37 25.58 14.06
N ARG A 816 -23.66 26.40 13.27
CA ARG A 816 -24.07 26.77 11.91
C ARG A 816 -24.20 25.57 10.97
N SER A 817 -23.29 24.58 11.05
CA SER A 817 -23.41 23.34 10.26
C SER A 817 -24.64 22.53 10.65
N ILE A 818 -24.96 22.45 11.95
CA ILE A 818 -26.10 21.68 12.43
C ILE A 818 -27.39 22.39 12.04
N LYS A 819 -27.50 23.69 12.36
CA LYS A 819 -28.70 24.49 12.13
C LYS A 819 -29.07 24.59 10.65
N TYR A 820 -28.11 24.93 9.79
CA TYR A 820 -28.35 25.20 8.36
C TYR A 820 -27.95 24.04 7.43
N GLY A 821 -27.40 22.96 7.97
CA GLY A 821 -26.82 21.89 7.18
C GLY A 821 -25.52 22.31 6.47
N VAL A 822 -25.10 21.45 5.55
CA VAL A 822 -23.94 21.71 4.68
C VAL A 822 -24.40 21.60 3.23
N ALA A 823 -24.56 22.77 2.60
CA ALA A 823 -25.04 22.85 1.23
C ALA A 823 -24.15 22.04 0.26
N GLY A 824 -24.80 21.38 -0.70
CA GLY A 824 -24.14 20.49 -1.65
C GLY A 824 -23.82 19.09 -1.11
N THR A 825 -24.16 18.77 0.15
CA THR A 825 -23.97 17.43 0.75
C THR A 825 -25.28 16.87 1.31
N SER A 826 -25.24 15.62 1.77
CA SER A 826 -26.38 14.95 2.44
C SER A 826 -26.64 15.43 3.87
N MET A 827 -25.87 16.39 4.39
CA MET A 827 -26.08 16.95 5.73
C MET A 827 -27.18 18.01 5.70
N ILE A 828 -28.41 17.58 6.01
CA ILE A 828 -29.60 18.43 6.06
C ILE A 828 -29.54 19.48 7.19
N ALA A 829 -30.39 20.49 7.09
CA ALA A 829 -30.60 21.47 8.15
C ALA A 829 -31.41 20.85 9.31
N TRP A 830 -30.91 21.00 10.54
CA TRP A 830 -31.57 20.53 11.77
C TRP A 830 -32.21 21.67 12.59
N GLY A 831 -32.09 22.91 12.12
CA GLY A 831 -32.53 24.10 12.87
C GLY A 831 -34.00 24.07 13.29
N ASP A 832 -34.88 23.51 12.46
CA ASP A 832 -36.33 23.49 12.70
C ASP A 832 -36.79 22.30 13.56
N VAL A 833 -35.91 21.33 13.81
CA VAL A 833 -36.21 20.09 14.54
C VAL A 833 -35.35 19.90 15.78
N THR A 834 -34.52 20.90 16.12
CA THR A 834 -33.68 20.90 17.32
C THR A 834 -33.86 22.20 18.10
N THR A 835 -33.71 22.12 19.41
CA THR A 835 -33.61 23.30 20.28
C THR A 835 -32.17 23.84 20.29
N GLY A 836 -31.99 25.11 20.68
CA GLY A 836 -30.68 25.71 20.92
C GLY A 836 -29.86 24.92 21.92
N LEU A 837 -30.50 24.45 23.00
CA LEU A 837 -29.86 23.58 23.99
C LEU A 837 -29.38 22.25 23.38
N GLN A 838 -30.22 21.55 22.60
CA GLN A 838 -29.83 20.29 21.98
C GLN A 838 -28.62 20.47 21.06
N ARG A 839 -28.57 21.57 20.28
CA ARG A 839 -27.41 21.89 19.44
C ARG A 839 -26.14 22.14 20.26
N LEU A 840 -26.25 22.86 21.38
CA LEU A 840 -25.11 23.07 22.28
C LEU A 840 -24.62 21.76 22.90
N GLN A 841 -25.53 20.92 23.39
CA GLN A 841 -25.19 19.60 23.97
C GLN A 841 -24.50 18.70 22.94
N LEU A 842 -24.97 18.74 21.69
CA LEU A 842 -24.34 18.01 20.59
C LEU A 842 -22.90 18.48 20.33
N VAL A 843 -22.67 19.80 20.32
CA VAL A 843 -21.33 20.37 20.14
C VAL A 843 -20.42 20.04 21.33
N MET A 844 -20.92 20.14 22.57
CA MET A 844 -20.18 19.73 23.77
C MET A 844 -19.77 18.26 23.70
N TYR A 845 -20.68 17.38 23.29
CA TYR A 845 -20.39 15.97 23.09
C TYR A 845 -19.31 15.77 22.01
N ILE A 846 -19.45 16.37 20.83
CA ILE A 846 -18.45 16.28 19.75
C ILE A 846 -17.06 16.73 20.25
N ARG A 847 -16.99 17.83 20.99
CA ARG A 847 -15.72 18.32 21.58
C ARG A 847 -15.15 17.36 22.60
N SER A 848 -16.00 16.74 23.42
CA SER A 848 -15.57 15.77 24.43
C SER A 848 -14.93 14.50 23.84
N LEU A 849 -15.26 14.13 22.59
CA LEU A 849 -14.69 12.96 21.92
C LEU A 849 -13.18 13.05 21.69
N SER A 850 -12.61 14.26 21.73
CA SER A 850 -11.28 14.52 21.19
C SER A 850 -10.25 14.93 22.27
N GLU A 851 -10.68 15.06 23.52
CA GLU A 851 -9.87 15.58 24.64
C GLU A 851 -8.61 14.72 24.92
N LYS A 852 -8.71 13.40 24.81
CA LYS A 852 -7.56 12.49 25.00
C LYS A 852 -6.49 12.67 23.92
N ALA A 853 -6.90 13.02 22.71
CA ALA A 853 -5.99 13.18 21.59
C ALA A 853 -5.28 14.55 21.63
N GLU A 854 -5.92 15.62 22.14
CA GLU A 854 -5.28 16.92 22.37
C GLU A 854 -4.14 16.79 23.39
N LYS A 855 -4.41 16.11 24.50
CA LYS A 855 -3.41 15.82 25.54
C LYS A 855 -2.23 15.03 24.96
N ARG A 856 -2.52 14.04 24.09
CA ARG A 856 -1.48 13.26 23.40
C ARG A 856 -0.65 14.14 22.47
N GLU A 857 -1.28 15.04 21.72
CA GLU A 857 -0.57 15.94 20.81
C GLU A 857 0.40 16.85 21.56
N LEU A 858 -0.05 17.43 22.66
CA LEU A 858 0.77 18.27 23.53
C LEU A 858 2.03 17.55 24.01
N VAL A 859 1.88 16.32 24.54
CA VAL A 859 3.01 15.53 25.06
C VAL A 859 3.93 15.11 23.92
N MET A 860 3.39 14.53 22.84
CA MET A 860 4.20 14.01 21.74
C MET A 860 4.96 15.12 21.00
N GLY A 861 4.35 16.29 20.79
CA GLY A 861 5.02 17.44 20.16
C GLY A 861 6.16 18.00 21.01
N ALA A 862 5.98 18.03 22.34
CA ALA A 862 7.07 18.37 23.26
C ALA A 862 8.22 17.35 23.17
N ILE A 863 7.90 16.06 23.14
CA ILE A 863 8.91 14.99 22.99
C ILE A 863 9.67 15.13 21.66
N TYR A 864 8.99 15.41 20.55
CA TYR A 864 9.66 15.60 19.26
C TYR A 864 10.69 16.73 19.31
N ARG A 865 10.30 17.93 19.78
CA ARG A 865 11.20 19.09 19.83
C ARG A 865 12.36 18.88 20.81
N ALA A 866 12.09 18.22 21.93
CA ALA A 866 13.07 17.90 22.97
C ALA A 866 14.05 16.80 22.54
N PHE A 867 13.58 15.81 21.78
CA PHE A 867 14.36 14.61 21.48
C PHE A 867 14.67 14.45 19.99
N ASP A 868 13.67 14.26 19.14
CA ASP A 868 13.88 13.98 17.71
C ASP A 868 14.63 15.10 16.99
N ALA A 869 14.22 16.36 17.21
CA ALA A 869 14.91 17.52 16.63
C ALA A 869 16.36 17.63 17.10
N GLN A 870 16.64 17.25 18.36
CA GLN A 870 17.99 17.24 18.92
C GLN A 870 18.83 16.10 18.34
N GLU A 871 18.24 14.93 18.08
CA GLU A 871 18.92 13.85 17.35
C GLU A 871 19.36 14.32 15.97
N VAL A 872 18.50 15.03 15.23
CA VAL A 872 18.90 15.62 13.94
C VAL A 872 20.14 16.49 14.10
N VAL A 873 20.21 17.35 15.11
CA VAL A 873 21.41 18.18 15.36
C VAL A 873 22.66 17.33 15.60
N VAL A 874 22.55 16.27 16.40
CA VAL A 874 23.67 15.33 16.63
C VAL A 874 24.08 14.62 15.33
N GLN A 875 23.11 14.17 14.55
CA GLN A 875 23.35 13.55 13.23
C GLN A 875 24.03 14.55 12.28
N GLN A 876 23.69 15.84 12.33
CA GLN A 876 24.36 16.87 11.54
C GLN A 876 25.83 17.07 11.92
N ALA A 877 26.17 16.94 13.21
CA ALA A 877 27.56 16.91 13.65
C ALA A 877 28.27 15.68 13.06
N ARG A 878 27.62 14.51 13.08
CA ARG A 878 28.17 13.28 12.50
C ARG A 878 28.50 13.44 11.01
N VAL A 879 27.69 14.14 10.21
CA VAL A 879 28.00 14.39 8.78
C VAL A 879 29.38 15.02 8.58
N GLN A 880 29.74 15.98 9.43
CA GLN A 880 30.98 16.75 9.29
C GLN A 880 32.20 15.90 9.67
N GLU A 881 32.05 15.05 10.67
CA GLU A 881 33.09 14.14 11.16
C GLU A 881 33.25 12.93 10.24
N TRP A 882 32.14 12.44 9.67
CA TRP A 882 32.11 11.29 8.77
C TRP A 882 32.89 11.52 7.47
N ALA A 883 33.08 12.78 7.04
CA ALA A 883 33.91 13.10 5.88
C ALA A 883 35.37 12.62 6.03
N ALA A 884 35.90 12.59 7.27
CA ALA A 884 37.22 12.04 7.55
C ALA A 884 37.23 10.51 7.48
N VAL A 885 36.14 9.86 7.93
CA VAL A 885 35.94 8.42 7.87
C VAL A 885 35.89 7.95 6.42
N GLU A 886 35.04 8.58 5.60
CA GLU A 886 34.84 8.25 4.19
C GLU A 886 36.17 8.35 3.40
N LYS A 887 36.96 9.40 3.67
CA LYS A 887 38.28 9.54 3.05
C LYS A 887 39.19 8.34 3.35
N VAL A 888 39.23 7.88 4.61
CA VAL A 888 40.06 6.73 4.98
C VAL A 888 39.49 5.43 4.39
N GLU A 889 38.16 5.28 4.31
CA GLU A 889 37.53 4.12 3.66
C GLU A 889 37.86 4.03 2.16
N GLN A 890 37.89 5.17 1.46
CA GLN A 890 38.33 5.23 0.06
C GLN A 890 39.82 4.85 -0.10
N GLU A 891 40.66 5.32 0.81
CA GLU A 891 42.09 4.95 0.84
C GLU A 891 42.25 3.44 1.11
N ILE A 892 41.48 2.86 2.04
CA ILE A 892 41.44 1.42 2.29
C ILE A 892 41.01 0.66 1.05
N ALA A 893 39.91 1.06 0.40
CA ALA A 893 39.40 0.40 -0.80
C ALA A 893 40.45 0.40 -1.94
N ALA A 894 41.17 1.51 -2.11
CA ALA A 894 42.27 1.59 -3.07
C ALA A 894 43.44 0.65 -2.72
N VAL A 895 43.78 0.50 -1.43
CA VAL A 895 44.81 -0.46 -0.96
C VAL A 895 44.31 -1.90 -1.14
N GLN A 896 43.05 -2.18 -0.83
CA GLN A 896 42.41 -3.49 -1.01
C GLN A 896 42.42 -3.92 -2.48
N GLN A 897 42.14 -2.99 -3.39
CA GLN A 897 42.19 -3.25 -4.82
C GLN A 897 43.61 -3.59 -5.27
N LYS A 898 44.62 -2.81 -4.85
CA LYS A 898 46.03 -3.12 -5.11
C LYS A 898 46.44 -4.47 -4.54
N LEU A 899 45.92 -4.84 -3.37
CA LEU A 899 46.18 -6.11 -2.71
C LEU A 899 45.56 -7.29 -3.48
N ASN A 900 44.34 -7.13 -4.00
CA ASN A 900 43.67 -8.10 -4.86
C ASN A 900 44.44 -8.31 -6.17
N ASP A 901 45.00 -7.23 -6.73
CA ASP A 901 45.79 -7.26 -7.96
C ASP A 901 47.19 -7.87 -7.75
N ASN A 902 47.83 -7.59 -6.60
CA ASN A 902 49.16 -8.10 -6.27
C ASN A 902 49.39 -8.24 -4.75
N PRO A 903 49.13 -9.42 -4.16
CA PRO A 903 49.27 -9.63 -2.72
C PRO A 903 50.73 -9.51 -2.26
N ASN A 904 51.04 -8.52 -1.42
CA ASN A 904 52.36 -8.32 -0.80
C ASN A 904 52.21 -7.90 0.67
N ALA A 905 53.15 -8.35 1.52
CA ALA A 905 53.26 -8.00 2.94
C ALA A 905 53.29 -6.49 3.22
N ASP A 906 53.92 -5.70 2.33
CA ASP A 906 53.95 -4.23 2.50
C ASP A 906 52.55 -3.61 2.36
N LEU A 907 51.74 -4.11 1.41
CA LEU A 907 50.35 -3.66 1.21
C LEU A 907 49.43 -4.14 2.36
N TYR A 908 49.69 -5.31 2.93
CA TYR A 908 49.02 -5.74 4.17
C TYR A 908 49.39 -4.84 5.36
N GLY A 909 50.65 -4.39 5.45
CA GLY A 909 51.09 -3.42 6.45
C GLY A 909 50.41 -2.06 6.29
N GLU A 910 50.33 -1.56 5.05
CA GLU A 910 49.62 -0.32 4.69
C GLU A 910 48.13 -0.43 5.00
N LEU A 911 47.48 -1.57 4.68
CA LEU A 911 46.08 -1.82 5.00
C LEU A 911 45.83 -1.78 6.52
N LEU A 912 46.67 -2.45 7.32
CA LEU A 912 46.54 -2.46 8.77
C LEU A 912 46.74 -1.07 9.39
N GLU A 913 47.64 -0.25 8.83
CA GLU A 913 47.83 1.13 9.27
C GLU A 913 46.59 1.97 8.94
N LYS A 914 46.02 1.80 7.74
CA LYS A 914 44.79 2.48 7.31
C LYS A 914 43.57 2.04 8.12
N GLU A 915 43.45 0.77 8.48
CA GLU A 915 42.41 0.27 9.39
C GLU A 915 42.50 0.91 10.78
N LYS A 916 43.71 1.13 11.32
CA LYS A 916 43.90 1.86 12.58
C LYS A 916 43.56 3.35 12.45
N GLU A 917 43.90 3.98 11.33
CA GLU A 917 43.48 5.34 11.02
C GLU A 917 41.95 5.43 10.95
N LEU A 918 41.29 4.44 10.35
CA LEU A 918 39.84 4.35 10.27
C LEU A 918 39.20 4.22 11.66
N GLU A 919 39.73 3.33 12.50
CA GLU A 919 39.24 3.13 13.87
C GLU A 919 39.38 4.41 14.70
N LYS A 920 40.49 5.15 14.51
CA LYS A 920 40.68 6.45 15.13
C LYS A 920 39.70 7.49 14.60
N ALA A 921 39.46 7.54 13.28
CA ALA A 921 38.49 8.44 12.66
C ALA A 921 37.05 8.14 13.13
N LYS A 922 36.68 6.86 13.30
CA LYS A 922 35.36 6.42 13.78
C LYS A 922 35.15 6.62 15.28
N SER A 923 36.21 6.82 16.08
CA SER A 923 36.11 6.93 17.54
C SER A 923 35.16 8.03 18.03
N PHE A 924 35.15 9.19 17.36
CA PHE A 924 34.23 10.27 17.68
C PHE A 924 32.81 10.00 17.16
N ASP A 925 32.67 9.39 15.97
CA ASP A 925 31.35 8.96 15.49
C ASP A 925 30.72 7.91 16.43
N HIS A 926 31.49 6.94 16.91
CA HIS A 926 31.03 5.96 17.90
C HIS A 926 30.52 6.64 19.17
N TRP A 927 31.19 7.70 19.63
CA TRP A 927 30.71 8.50 20.76
C TRP A 927 29.39 9.22 20.44
N LEU A 928 29.25 9.79 19.24
CA LEU A 928 28.01 10.43 18.78
C LEU A 928 26.86 9.41 18.64
N VAL A 929 27.13 8.21 18.14
CA VAL A 929 26.16 7.10 18.08
C VAL A 929 25.74 6.70 19.50
N ALA A 930 26.69 6.54 20.42
CA ALA A 930 26.37 6.24 21.82
C ALA A 930 25.54 7.35 22.48
N LEU A 931 25.80 8.62 22.14
CA LEU A 931 25.00 9.76 22.58
C LEU A 931 23.57 9.68 22.05
N ILE A 932 23.39 9.37 20.76
CA ILE A 932 22.07 9.17 20.15
C ILE A 932 21.30 8.04 20.83
N GLU A 933 21.96 6.91 21.08
CA GLU A 933 21.32 5.78 21.76
C GLU A 933 20.93 6.10 23.20
N GLU A 934 21.73 6.87 23.94
CA GLU A 934 21.35 7.32 25.28
C GLU A 934 20.18 8.30 25.23
N HIS A 935 20.20 9.22 24.27
CA HIS A 935 19.13 10.18 24.02
C HIS A 935 17.80 9.48 23.65
N LYS A 936 17.85 8.38 22.88
CA LYS A 936 16.69 7.54 22.58
C LYS A 936 16.14 6.84 23.83
N LYS A 937 16.98 6.32 24.72
CA LYS A 937 16.51 5.73 26.00
C LYS A 937 15.83 6.77 26.88
N GLU A 938 16.38 7.98 26.96
CA GLU A 938 15.74 9.08 27.69
C GLU A 938 14.37 9.40 27.07
N LYS A 939 14.30 9.51 25.74
CA LYS A 939 13.04 9.69 25.00
C LYS A 939 12.02 8.61 25.35
N GLU A 940 12.39 7.32 25.29
CA GLU A 940 11.52 6.19 25.63
C GLU A 940 10.98 6.28 27.06
N LEU A 941 11.79 6.74 28.01
CA LEU A 941 11.36 6.97 29.39
C LEU A 941 10.26 8.04 29.44
N TYR A 942 10.47 9.19 28.78
CA TYR A 942 9.45 10.22 28.69
C TYR A 942 8.20 9.67 27.98
N GLU A 943 8.30 9.01 26.83
CA GLU A 943 7.14 8.42 26.16
C GLU A 943 6.35 7.47 27.06
N SER A 944 7.03 6.61 27.82
CA SER A 944 6.39 5.69 28.76
C SER A 944 5.64 6.41 29.90
N LEU A 945 6.22 7.47 30.46
CA LEU A 945 5.57 8.33 31.46
C LEU A 945 4.40 9.10 30.83
N GLY A 946 4.57 9.58 29.61
CA GLY A 946 3.54 10.27 28.84
C GLY A 946 2.31 9.40 28.65
N VAL A 947 2.48 8.11 28.32
CA VAL A 947 1.36 7.15 28.26
C VAL A 947 0.59 7.11 29.57
N ILE A 948 1.27 7.06 30.72
CA ILE A 948 0.64 7.08 32.04
C ILE A 948 -0.17 8.36 32.22
N PHE A 949 0.41 9.54 31.98
CA PHE A 949 -0.29 10.83 32.07
C PHE A 949 -1.52 10.92 31.14
N LEU A 950 -1.52 10.21 30.01
CA LEU A 950 -2.62 10.22 29.04
C LEU A 950 -3.72 9.20 29.35
N THR A 951 -3.38 8.05 29.96
CA THR A 951 -4.34 7.00 30.29
C THR A 951 -4.99 7.19 31.65
N THR A 952 -4.32 7.92 32.53
CA THR A 952 -4.73 8.13 33.91
C THR A 952 -5.58 9.42 34.04
N PRO A 953 -6.72 9.40 34.76
CA PRO A 953 -7.59 10.57 34.92
C PRO A 953 -7.00 11.59 35.91
N LEU A 954 -5.89 12.22 35.51
CA LEU A 954 -5.17 13.22 36.29
C LEU A 954 -5.69 14.64 35.97
N PRO A 955 -5.68 15.58 36.95
CA PRO A 955 -5.87 16.99 36.68
C PRO A 955 -4.89 17.54 35.61
N ASP A 956 -5.40 18.38 34.70
CA ASP A 956 -4.63 18.93 33.57
C ASP A 956 -3.36 19.69 33.99
N ARG A 957 -3.32 20.24 35.21
CA ARG A 957 -2.12 20.90 35.77
C ARG A 957 -0.89 19.98 35.77
N TYR A 958 -1.07 18.69 36.04
CA TYR A 958 0.05 17.75 36.10
C TYR A 958 0.61 17.44 34.72
N LEU A 959 -0.28 17.36 33.72
CA LEU A 959 0.12 17.21 32.33
C LEU A 959 0.96 18.42 31.88
N GLN A 960 0.57 19.64 32.25
CA GLN A 960 1.31 20.87 31.91
C GLN A 960 2.69 20.93 32.58
N GLU A 961 2.80 20.55 33.86
CA GLU A 961 4.09 20.47 34.54
C GLU A 961 5.00 19.39 33.93
N TYR A 962 4.44 18.24 33.59
CA TYR A 962 5.15 17.16 32.91
C TYR A 962 5.65 17.59 31.51
N VAL A 963 4.83 18.29 30.73
CA VAL A 963 5.24 18.88 29.45
C VAL A 963 6.36 19.90 29.66
N SER A 964 6.28 20.73 30.71
CA SER A 964 7.34 21.68 31.03
C SER A 964 8.68 20.98 31.32
N LEU A 965 8.65 19.83 32.01
CA LEU A 965 9.85 19.00 32.24
C LEU A 965 10.45 18.47 30.92
N ILE A 966 9.61 18.02 29.98
CA ILE A 966 10.08 17.60 28.65
C ILE A 966 10.77 18.77 27.96
N THR A 967 10.15 19.96 27.95
CA THR A 967 10.66 21.13 27.20
C THR A 967 12.01 21.66 27.68
N LEU A 968 12.44 21.34 28.91
CA LEU A 968 13.80 21.67 29.38
C LEU A 968 14.91 21.01 28.55
N ASN A 969 14.59 19.96 27.80
CA ASN A 969 15.52 19.28 26.91
C ASN A 969 15.54 19.89 25.49
N GLU A 970 14.65 20.84 25.18
CA GLU A 970 14.68 21.54 23.89
C GLU A 970 15.98 22.36 23.77
N GLY A 971 16.65 22.25 22.62
CA GLY A 971 17.91 22.97 22.37
C GLY A 971 19.11 22.47 23.19
N ARG A 972 19.01 21.31 23.84
CA ARG A 972 20.08 20.69 24.64
C ARG A 972 21.38 20.54 23.85
N TYR A 973 21.30 20.25 22.55
CA TYR A 973 22.45 20.17 21.65
C TYR A 973 22.34 21.20 20.54
N PHE A 974 23.45 21.86 20.21
CA PHE A 974 23.52 22.83 19.12
C PHE A 974 24.89 22.82 18.46
N LEU A 975 24.96 23.28 17.21
CA LEU A 975 26.22 23.38 16.49
C LEU A 975 26.85 24.76 16.70
N LYS A 976 28.08 24.78 17.24
CA LYS A 976 28.89 25.99 17.39
C LYS A 976 30.20 25.81 16.64
N ASN A 977 30.44 26.67 15.65
CA ASN A 977 31.61 26.57 14.76
C ASN A 977 31.81 25.16 14.15
N LYS A 978 30.73 24.47 13.77
CA LYS A 978 30.77 23.09 13.23
C LYS A 978 31.17 22.01 14.25
N HIS A 979 31.08 22.30 15.54
CA HIS A 979 31.22 21.28 16.59
C HIS A 979 29.94 21.21 17.41
N LEU A 980 29.60 19.99 17.85
CA LEU A 980 28.50 19.76 18.76
C LEU A 980 28.84 20.36 20.13
N ASP A 981 27.99 21.24 20.62
CA ASP A 981 28.03 21.83 21.96
C ASP A 981 26.70 21.52 22.66
N GLY A 982 26.67 21.65 23.98
CA GLY A 982 25.50 21.27 24.78
C GLY A 982 25.20 22.23 25.91
N ASN A 983 23.92 22.49 26.13
CA ASN A 983 23.44 23.27 27.27
C ASN A 983 22.42 22.42 28.05
N TYR A 984 22.80 21.95 29.22
CA TYR A 984 21.91 21.23 30.13
C TYR A 984 21.93 21.91 31.50
N SER A 985 20.79 22.47 31.91
CA SER A 985 20.64 23.11 33.22
C SER A 985 19.96 22.16 34.20
N SER A 986 20.75 21.48 35.04
CA SER A 986 20.21 20.71 36.16
C SER A 986 19.54 21.60 37.22
N GLU A 987 19.86 22.90 37.24
CA GLU A 987 19.32 23.89 38.17
C GLU A 987 17.83 24.18 37.93
N GLU A 988 17.35 24.05 36.70
CA GLU A 988 15.94 24.26 36.33
C GLU A 988 15.10 22.98 36.46
N PHE A 989 15.70 21.81 36.23
CA PHE A 989 15.00 20.52 36.28
C PHE A 989 14.57 20.12 37.70
N GLN A 990 15.48 20.19 38.68
CA GLN A 990 15.24 19.68 40.04
C GLN A 990 14.07 20.36 40.76
N PRO A 991 13.90 21.70 40.68
CA PRO A 991 12.74 22.37 41.29
C PRO A 991 11.40 21.93 40.69
N LEU A 992 11.30 21.84 39.35
CA LEU A 992 10.08 21.43 38.65
C LEU A 992 9.71 19.97 38.98
N TYR A 993 10.69 19.07 38.95
CA TYR A 993 10.49 17.67 39.29
C TYR A 993 10.05 17.48 40.74
N SER A 994 10.71 18.16 41.68
CA SER A 994 10.37 18.10 43.11
C SER A 994 8.98 18.68 43.39
N SER A 995 8.61 19.76 42.70
CA SER A 995 7.26 20.35 42.77
C SER A 995 6.19 19.34 42.34
N LEU A 996 6.36 18.75 41.15
CA LEU A 996 5.41 17.78 40.59
C LEU A 996 5.21 16.59 41.54
N LEU A 997 6.31 16.00 42.03
CA LEU A 997 6.24 14.89 43.00
C LEU A 997 5.52 15.26 44.29
N THR A 998 5.83 16.43 44.86
CA THR A 998 5.22 16.87 46.12
C THR A 998 3.72 17.09 45.96
N GLN A 999 3.29 17.65 44.82
CA GLN A 999 1.87 17.86 44.54
C GLN A 999 1.12 16.53 44.36
N ILE A 1000 1.68 15.58 43.60
CA ILE A 1000 1.11 14.25 43.42
C ILE A 1000 0.98 13.54 44.78
N GLN A 1001 2.02 13.57 45.61
CA GLN A 1001 1.99 12.99 46.96
C GLN A 1001 0.91 13.62 47.85
N SER A 1002 0.80 14.95 47.84
CA SER A 1002 -0.25 15.64 48.60
C SER A 1002 -1.65 15.27 48.12
N GLU A 1003 -1.83 15.01 46.83
CA GLU A 1003 -3.13 14.60 46.28
C GLU A 1003 -3.47 13.14 46.62
N ILE A 1004 -2.49 12.24 46.62
CA ILE A 1004 -2.63 10.86 47.12
C ILE A 1004 -3.09 10.87 48.58
N GLU A 1005 -2.46 11.69 49.42
CA GLU A 1005 -2.84 11.82 50.83
C GLU A 1005 -4.28 12.33 50.99
N GLN A 1006 -4.67 13.34 50.21
CA GLN A 1006 -6.01 13.90 50.21
C GLN A 1006 -7.06 12.89 49.75
N LEU A 1007 -6.84 12.21 48.61
CA LEU A 1007 -7.77 11.20 48.09
C LEU A 1007 -7.89 10.00 49.01
N THR A 1008 -6.78 9.57 49.64
CA THR A 1008 -6.79 8.52 50.66
C THR A 1008 -7.70 8.91 51.83
N HIS A 1009 -7.64 10.17 52.27
CA HIS A 1009 -8.53 10.70 53.30
C HIS A 1009 -9.99 10.72 52.84
N ASP A 1010 -10.27 11.23 51.64
CA ASP A 1010 -11.62 11.37 51.10
C ASP A 1010 -12.31 10.01 50.90
N VAL A 1011 -11.61 9.03 50.32
CA VAL A 1011 -12.09 7.65 50.16
C VAL A 1011 -12.46 7.04 51.52
N LYS A 1012 -11.62 7.27 52.54
CA LYS A 1012 -11.87 6.80 53.91
C LYS A 1012 -13.09 7.47 54.53
N VAL A 1013 -13.27 8.77 54.31
CA VAL A 1013 -14.45 9.54 54.78
C VAL A 1013 -15.73 9.06 54.09
N LEU A 1014 -15.70 8.86 52.76
CA LEU A 1014 -16.83 8.32 52.01
C LEU A 1014 -17.20 6.91 52.45
N GLY A 1015 -16.22 6.06 52.77
CA GLY A 1015 -16.44 4.73 53.34
C GLY A 1015 -17.10 4.72 54.73
N GLY A 1016 -17.07 5.85 55.45
CA GLY A 1016 -17.73 6.02 56.75
C GLY A 1016 -19.13 6.64 56.70
N LYS A 1017 -19.64 7.05 55.53
CA LYS A 1017 -20.99 7.63 55.36
C LYS A 1017 -22.04 6.52 55.14
N LEU A 1018 -23.30 6.82 55.47
CA LEU A 1018 -24.44 5.95 55.14
C LEU A 1018 -24.51 5.73 53.62
N THR A 1019 -24.60 4.47 53.19
CA THR A 1019 -24.53 4.07 51.78
C THR A 1019 -25.74 4.55 50.98
N SER A 1020 -25.46 5.16 49.82
CA SER A 1020 -26.42 5.52 48.78
C SER A 1020 -25.74 5.34 47.42
N SER A 1021 -26.50 5.15 46.34
CA SER A 1021 -25.92 4.91 45.00
C SER A 1021 -24.91 6.01 44.60
N THR A 1022 -25.21 7.26 44.92
CA THR A 1022 -24.34 8.42 44.63
C THR A 1022 -23.07 8.45 45.48
N VAL A 1023 -23.13 7.98 46.73
CA VAL A 1023 -21.95 7.90 47.61
C VAL A 1023 -21.02 6.75 47.18
N ASP A 1024 -21.60 5.63 46.76
CA ASP A 1024 -20.84 4.49 46.24
C ASP A 1024 -20.18 4.78 44.90
N GLU A 1025 -20.85 5.49 43.99
CA GLU A 1025 -20.27 5.96 42.72
C GLU A 1025 -19.09 6.91 42.96
N LYS A 1026 -19.27 7.95 43.79
CA LYS A 1026 -18.19 8.89 44.13
C LYS A 1026 -17.00 8.21 44.81
N ARG A 1027 -17.26 7.22 45.67
CA ARG A 1027 -16.20 6.45 46.32
C ARG A 1027 -15.42 5.61 45.32
N LYS A 1028 -16.10 4.94 44.38
CA LYS A 1028 -15.43 4.17 43.32
C LYS A 1028 -14.61 5.06 42.40
N GLU A 1029 -15.14 6.23 42.05
CA GLU A 1029 -14.44 7.24 41.24
C GLU A 1029 -13.16 7.72 41.95
N GLN A 1030 -13.25 8.13 43.22
CA GLN A 1030 -12.08 8.58 43.99
C GLN A 1030 -11.07 7.46 44.25
N GLN A 1031 -11.53 6.22 44.50
CA GLN A 1031 -10.63 5.06 44.65
C GLN A 1031 -9.90 4.77 43.34
N SER A 1032 -10.60 4.81 42.20
CA SER A 1032 -9.97 4.61 40.89
C SER A 1032 -8.93 5.68 40.59
N ARG A 1033 -9.16 6.93 41.01
CA ARG A 1033 -8.19 8.03 40.88
C ARG A 1033 -7.01 7.88 41.84
N LEU A 1034 -7.23 7.34 43.04
CA LEU A 1034 -6.16 7.05 44.00
C LEU A 1034 -5.26 5.90 43.54
N ASP A 1035 -5.82 4.80 43.02
CA ASP A 1035 -5.04 3.67 42.50
C ASP A 1035 -4.22 4.03 41.24
N SER A 1036 -4.64 5.12 40.59
CA SER A 1036 -4.09 5.69 39.36
C SER A 1036 -2.90 6.63 39.60
N LEU A 1037 -2.90 7.33 40.74
CA LEU A 1037 -1.86 8.27 41.19
C LEU A 1037 -0.78 7.50 41.95
#